data_AF-A0A4Z2CLZ7-F1
#
_entry.id   AF-A0A4Z2CLZ7-F1
#
_cell.length_a   1.000
_cell.length_b   1.000
_cell.length_c   1.000
_cell.angle_alpha   90.00
_cell.angle_beta   90.00
_cell.angle_gamma   90.00
#
_symmetry.space_group_name_H-M   'P 1'
#
loop_
_entity.id
_entity.type
_entity.pdbx_description
1 polymer ?
#
loop_
_entity_poly.entity_id
_entity_poly.type
_entity_poly.pdbx_seq_one_letter_code
_entity_poly.pdbx_strand_id
1 'polypeptide(L)'
;MTQIYCTLCGMCFGKPSRLEAHLRIHTGVRPYVCECGKTYTRKQHLTRHVLKCPRSIGGDDLSVQESVKVEKTYSCSQCSAGPFSKKKMVWAHMAIVHRERKHVCDKCDRAFPTASKLRRHSSKHHGYSCSMCSELASVNTENSALNAIKPPHFDSFASLRRHIAEFHPKPPLHCPTCNMRFTRPAALSEHESTHTPGGPSVRRRYVCPLCSPDVGDKNNSNSQGDNVVAFTAKRNLDAHMRSVHAGFKFRCSWRGCPVFLSTKQKLNEHMERHQLGKSVAFKSRFKRTGSSGKCTGDKKNNNKDLSINNADDDWETASQNSIVALLTDVIDLGKCEFLNIGGSVKDRIGRRMIEEAELSGKLKPGDTIIEPTSGNTGIGLALTAAVKGYKCIIVMPDKMSSEKEAYLRCLGAEIVRTPASANFDDPDSVFLVSESIKNKIGSTAHILNQYTNPYNPIAHFDETAEEILRDCTQENGQIKLDMLVMGVGTGGTITGLLRKIKMKVPNCLIVGVDPVGSILANPQSKETTPYEIEGIGYEFSPTVLDTKGIDKWCKTGDHESFVMARRLIHEEGLPSGGSSGAAVLGAIKTIKQLGLGKDNRVVVILHDNVRNYMTKFVSNDWMFSRGYIDFPLGDIFRNHWINTTLNELIDDLPKTIKITNEKTIKQASDLIKSENVRALLVTESMGIKTCVLGVFDSSVLRQLFNGSVKPTDLVTNAMNRNYRQVVEKHGLDRVSRELTNEPYVVVWLNEDPYLVCREDFLHWSLARQS
;
A
#
# COMPACT_ATOMS: atom_id res chain seq x y z
N MET A 1 1.29 -31.28 24.38
CA MET A 1 1.48 -29.81 24.56
C MET A 1 0.59 -29.11 23.56
N THR A 2 -0.42 -28.39 24.03
CA THR A 2 -1.35 -27.61 23.21
C THR A 2 -0.58 -26.50 22.48
N GLN A 3 -0.60 -26.51 21.14
CA GLN A 3 -0.05 -25.43 20.32
C GLN A 3 -1.09 -24.32 20.20
N ILE A 4 -0.66 -23.07 20.41
CA ILE A 4 -1.54 -21.88 20.37
C ILE A 4 -1.07 -21.00 19.22
N TYR A 5 -2.01 -20.57 18.39
CA TYR A 5 -1.73 -19.86 17.14
C TYR A 5 -2.04 -18.37 17.28
N CYS A 6 -1.24 -17.55 16.59
CA CYS A 6 -1.57 -16.14 16.41
C CYS A 6 -2.66 -16.01 15.35
N THR A 7 -3.79 -15.40 15.70
CA THR A 7 -4.91 -15.17 14.78
C THR A 7 -4.57 -14.17 13.68
N LEU A 8 -3.57 -13.32 13.88
CA LEU A 8 -3.16 -12.28 12.94
C LEU A 8 -2.13 -12.75 11.90
N CYS A 9 -1.32 -13.77 12.21
CA CYS A 9 -0.25 -14.24 11.29
C CYS A 9 -0.04 -15.75 11.23
N GLY A 10 -0.83 -16.55 11.95
CA GLY A 10 -0.79 -18.01 11.90
C GLY A 10 0.42 -18.68 12.58
N MET A 11 1.36 -17.92 13.16
CA MET A 11 2.52 -18.52 13.84
C MET A 11 2.11 -19.33 15.08
N CYS A 12 2.69 -20.52 15.22
CA CYS A 12 2.47 -21.42 16.35
C CYS A 12 3.46 -21.13 17.50
N PHE A 13 2.92 -21.06 18.71
CA PHE A 13 3.68 -20.91 19.93
C PHE A 13 3.36 -22.04 20.90
N GLY A 14 4.39 -22.61 21.53
CA GLY A 14 4.22 -23.65 22.53
C GLY A 14 3.82 -23.15 23.92
N LYS A 15 3.63 -21.83 24.12
CA LYS A 15 3.22 -21.21 25.38
C LYS A 15 2.41 -19.92 25.12
N PRO A 16 1.31 -19.65 25.86
CA PRO A 16 0.51 -18.42 25.71
C PRO A 16 1.32 -17.14 25.87
N SER A 17 2.23 -17.09 26.84
CA SER A 17 3.07 -15.89 27.10
C SER A 17 3.97 -15.50 25.92
N ARG A 18 4.33 -16.45 25.06
CA ARG A 18 5.09 -16.16 23.84
C ARG A 18 4.21 -15.63 22.71
N LEU A 19 2.97 -16.12 22.64
CA LEU A 19 1.96 -15.58 21.73
C LEU A 19 1.61 -14.14 22.13
N GLU A 20 1.37 -13.86 23.41
CA GLU A 20 1.05 -12.52 23.89
C GLU A 20 2.19 -11.52 23.64
N ALA A 21 3.44 -11.91 23.91
CA ALA A 21 4.61 -11.09 23.58
C ALA A 21 4.84 -10.95 22.06
N HIS A 22 4.26 -11.83 21.25
CA HIS A 22 4.26 -11.74 19.80
C HIS A 22 3.11 -10.82 19.31
N LEU A 23 1.94 -10.84 19.94
CA LEU A 23 0.82 -9.94 19.62
C LEU A 23 1.20 -8.47 19.80
N ARG A 24 2.11 -8.16 20.72
CA ARG A 24 2.69 -6.81 20.90
C ARG A 24 3.46 -6.29 19.68
N ILE A 25 3.85 -7.17 18.75
CA ILE A 25 4.42 -6.77 17.46
C ILE A 25 3.32 -6.22 16.54
N HIS A 26 2.14 -6.81 16.58
CA HIS A 26 0.99 -6.37 15.79
C HIS A 26 0.32 -5.14 16.39
N THR A 27 0.21 -5.07 17.71
CA THR A 27 -0.44 -3.94 18.40
C THR A 27 0.48 -2.75 18.65
N GLY A 28 1.79 -2.88 18.40
CA GLY A 28 2.78 -1.83 18.63
C GLY A 28 3.07 -1.50 20.10
N VAL A 29 2.39 -2.16 21.06
CA VAL A 29 2.52 -1.90 22.50
C VAL A 29 3.94 -2.23 22.99
N ARG A 30 4.63 -1.22 23.53
CA ARG A 30 6.00 -1.32 24.06
C ARG A 30 6.06 -0.94 25.54
N PRO A 31 5.65 -1.84 26.45
CA PRO A 31 5.43 -1.50 27.85
C PRO A 31 6.73 -1.35 28.67
N TYR A 32 7.90 -1.60 28.07
CA TYR A 32 9.18 -1.56 28.78
C TYR A 32 10.00 -0.37 28.30
N VAL A 33 10.01 0.69 29.11
CA VAL A 33 10.68 1.96 28.79
C VAL A 33 11.97 2.06 29.60
N CYS A 34 13.06 2.52 28.96
CA CYS A 34 14.30 2.91 29.63
C CYS A 34 14.27 4.40 29.98
N GLU A 35 14.98 4.80 31.02
CA GLU A 35 15.17 6.22 31.39
C GLU A 35 15.80 7.08 30.28
N CYS A 36 16.46 6.47 29.28
CA CYS A 36 16.89 7.20 28.09
C CYS A 36 15.78 7.46 27.05
N GLY A 37 14.53 7.06 27.33
CA GLY A 37 13.36 7.19 26.47
C GLY A 37 13.13 6.03 25.48
N LYS A 38 14.04 5.04 25.41
CA LYS A 38 13.86 3.89 24.49
C LYS A 38 12.87 2.87 25.01
N THR A 39 11.94 2.45 24.15
CA THR A 39 10.85 1.52 24.49
C THR A 39 11.03 0.15 23.82
N TYR A 40 10.64 -0.92 24.52
CA TYR A 40 10.83 -2.30 24.12
C TYR A 40 9.55 -3.13 24.30
N THR A 41 9.32 -4.08 23.40
CA THR A 41 8.18 -5.03 23.48
C THR A 41 8.39 -6.14 24.52
N ARG A 42 9.63 -6.36 24.98
CA ARG A 42 10.00 -7.43 25.93
C ARG A 42 10.99 -6.96 27.00
N LYS A 43 10.76 -7.35 28.25
CA LYS A 43 11.60 -7.00 29.43
C LYS A 43 13.07 -7.35 29.23
N GLN A 44 13.38 -8.54 28.72
CA GLN A 44 14.76 -8.97 28.45
C GLN A 44 15.53 -8.06 27.47
N HIS A 45 14.84 -7.35 26.58
CA HIS A 45 15.48 -6.41 25.66
C HIS A 45 15.79 -5.08 26.36
N LEU A 46 14.88 -4.61 27.23
CA LEU A 46 15.14 -3.49 28.13
C LEU A 46 16.31 -3.82 29.06
N THR A 47 16.32 -4.96 29.73
CA THR A 47 17.41 -5.36 30.65
C THR A 47 18.77 -5.39 29.95
N ARG A 48 18.84 -5.91 28.72
CA ARG A 48 20.08 -5.89 27.92
C ARG A 48 20.51 -4.47 27.52
N HIS A 49 19.54 -3.57 27.34
CA HIS A 49 19.80 -2.18 27.00
C HIS A 49 20.28 -1.39 28.23
N VAL A 50 19.60 -1.51 29.37
CA VAL A 50 19.95 -0.86 30.65
C VAL A 50 21.38 -1.19 31.07
N LEU A 51 21.81 -2.45 30.91
CA LEU A 51 23.21 -2.89 31.19
C LEU A 51 24.29 -2.18 30.35
N LYS A 52 23.90 -1.45 29.30
CA LYS A 52 24.81 -0.73 28.40
C LYS A 52 24.39 0.72 28.20
N CYS A 53 23.41 1.21 28.96
CA CYS A 53 22.85 2.54 28.77
C CYS A 53 23.59 3.54 29.69
N PRO A 54 24.27 4.55 29.15
CA PRO A 54 25.04 5.51 29.95
C PRO A 54 24.18 6.34 30.92
N ARG A 55 22.88 6.50 30.62
CA ARG A 55 21.92 7.26 31.45
C ARG A 55 21.28 6.42 32.58
N SER A 56 21.64 5.15 32.69
CA SER A 56 21.15 4.24 33.75
C SER A 56 22.17 4.02 34.87
N ILE A 57 23.36 4.61 34.76
CA ILE A 57 24.43 4.50 35.75
C ILE A 57 24.78 5.94 36.14
N GLY A 58 24.03 6.50 37.07
CA GLY A 58 24.29 7.82 37.61
C GLY A 58 23.42 8.12 38.83
N GLY A 59 24.02 8.00 40.01
CA GLY A 59 23.60 8.68 41.24
C GLY A 59 22.78 7.88 42.24
N ASP A 60 23.46 7.35 43.25
CA ASP A 60 23.06 7.25 44.67
C ASP A 60 21.56 7.29 45.02
N ASP A 61 20.93 6.12 45.21
CA ASP A 61 19.96 5.90 46.29
C ASP A 61 19.73 4.40 46.57
N LEU A 62 19.92 4.03 47.83
CA LEU A 62 19.63 2.73 48.43
C LEU A 62 18.17 2.74 48.89
N SER A 63 17.22 2.27 48.08
CA SER A 63 15.94 1.68 48.59
C SER A 63 14.93 1.30 47.48
N VAL A 64 15.17 0.21 46.75
CA VAL A 64 14.04 -0.59 46.22
C VAL A 64 14.39 -2.08 46.29
N GLN A 65 14.30 -2.64 47.48
CA GLN A 65 14.03 -4.07 47.62
C GLN A 65 12.53 -4.26 47.47
N GLU A 66 12.09 -4.93 46.39
CA GLU A 66 11.41 -6.23 46.53
C GLU A 66 11.01 -6.83 45.16
N SER A 67 11.25 -8.14 45.05
CA SER A 67 10.77 -9.08 44.02
C SER A 67 11.44 -9.14 42.63
N VAL A 68 12.77 -9.25 42.58
CA VAL A 68 13.45 -9.93 41.45
C VAL A 68 13.93 -11.31 41.91
N LYS A 69 13.22 -12.37 41.47
CA LYS A 69 13.68 -13.75 41.60
C LYS A 69 15.09 -13.86 41.02
N VAL A 70 16.05 -14.17 41.89
CA VAL A 70 17.46 -14.38 41.54
C VAL A 70 17.54 -15.53 40.52
N GLU A 71 17.88 -15.20 39.26
CA GLU A 71 18.33 -16.22 38.31
C GLU A 71 19.62 -16.84 38.85
N LYS A 72 19.67 -18.17 38.92
CA LYS A 72 20.85 -18.92 39.40
C LYS A 72 22.06 -18.55 38.54
N THR A 73 22.94 -17.73 39.08
CA THR A 73 24.20 -17.32 38.44
C THR A 73 25.26 -18.39 38.69
N TYR A 74 26.14 -18.59 37.71
CA TYR A 74 27.24 -19.55 37.81
C TYR A 74 28.54 -18.77 37.80
N SER A 75 29.40 -18.98 38.77
CA SER A 75 30.74 -18.39 38.83
C SER A 75 31.80 -19.45 38.52
N CYS A 76 32.97 -18.99 38.10
CA CYS A 76 34.15 -19.84 38.05
C CYS A 76 34.57 -20.18 39.50
N SER A 77 34.90 -21.44 39.77
CA SER A 77 35.38 -21.87 41.09
C SER A 77 36.88 -21.66 41.30
N GLN A 78 37.61 -21.24 40.26
CA GLN A 78 39.08 -21.10 40.27
C GLN A 78 39.57 -19.67 40.02
N CYS A 79 38.68 -18.73 39.66
CA CYS A 79 38.97 -17.30 39.69
C CYS A 79 37.69 -16.50 39.89
N SER A 80 37.85 -15.19 40.10
CA SER A 80 36.76 -14.25 40.31
C SER A 80 35.89 -13.99 39.07
N ALA A 81 36.08 -14.70 37.96
CA ALA A 81 35.28 -14.52 36.76
C ALA A 81 33.84 -15.01 36.98
N GLY A 82 32.89 -14.11 36.77
CA GLY A 82 31.46 -14.31 36.94
C GLY A 82 30.75 -12.97 37.21
N PRO A 83 29.41 -12.95 37.28
CA PRO A 83 28.48 -14.08 37.14
C PRO A 83 28.21 -14.44 35.67
N PHE A 84 28.25 -15.74 35.35
CA PHE A 84 27.86 -16.27 34.05
C PHE A 84 26.39 -16.69 34.05
N SER A 85 25.69 -16.38 32.95
CA SER A 85 24.26 -16.68 32.81
C SER A 85 23.93 -18.16 32.53
N LYS A 86 24.92 -19.00 32.17
CA LYS A 86 24.73 -20.43 31.87
C LYS A 86 25.98 -21.25 32.21
N LYS A 87 25.81 -22.45 32.78
CA LYS A 87 26.91 -23.38 33.16
C LYS A 87 27.90 -23.69 32.02
N LYS A 88 27.43 -23.77 30.77
CA LYS A 88 28.30 -23.97 29.58
C LYS A 88 29.28 -22.83 29.31
N MET A 89 28.99 -21.61 29.79
CA MET A 89 29.90 -20.46 29.65
C MET A 89 31.01 -20.51 30.70
N VAL A 90 30.72 -21.02 31.91
CA VAL A 90 31.75 -21.39 32.88
C VAL A 90 32.67 -22.46 32.29
N TRP A 91 32.14 -23.49 31.63
CA TRP A 91 32.98 -24.52 30.97
C TRP A 91 33.87 -23.96 29.86
N ALA A 92 33.37 -23.02 29.05
CA ALA A 92 34.18 -22.35 28.04
C ALA A 92 35.27 -21.47 28.67
N HIS A 93 34.95 -20.76 29.75
CA HIS A 93 35.90 -19.97 30.52
C HIS A 93 36.97 -20.85 31.17
N MET A 94 36.59 -21.97 31.82
CA MET A 94 37.51 -22.94 32.40
C MET A 94 38.47 -23.55 31.36
N ALA A 95 37.96 -23.87 30.17
CA ALA A 95 38.77 -24.44 29.09
C ALA A 95 39.79 -23.44 28.50
N ILE A 96 39.49 -22.14 28.51
CA ILE A 96 40.32 -21.09 27.91
C ILE A 96 41.28 -20.48 28.94
N VAL A 97 40.77 -20.14 30.12
CA VAL A 97 41.49 -19.36 31.15
C VAL A 97 42.21 -20.28 32.13
N HIS A 98 41.60 -21.40 32.54
CA HIS A 98 42.17 -22.36 33.51
C HIS A 98 42.82 -23.59 32.86
N ARG A 99 42.89 -23.64 31.52
CA ARG A 99 43.54 -24.70 30.72
C ARG A 99 43.14 -26.13 31.11
N GLU A 100 41.89 -26.40 31.46
CA GLU A 100 41.41 -27.78 31.52
C GLU A 100 41.25 -28.34 30.09
N ARG A 101 42.29 -29.05 29.63
CA ARG A 101 42.51 -29.50 28.25
C ARG A 101 41.86 -30.85 27.98
N LYS A 102 40.76 -30.92 27.22
CA LYS A 102 40.16 -32.21 26.78
C LYS A 102 40.48 -32.65 25.35
N HIS A 103 40.78 -31.76 24.40
CA HIS A 103 41.15 -32.16 23.02
C HIS A 103 42.21 -31.23 22.44
N VAL A 104 43.48 -31.65 22.49
CA VAL A 104 44.64 -30.85 22.07
C VAL A 104 45.25 -31.44 20.80
N CYS A 105 45.70 -30.57 19.89
CA CYS A 105 46.47 -30.97 18.72
C CYS A 105 47.90 -31.29 19.13
N ASP A 106 48.33 -32.52 18.88
CA ASP A 106 49.64 -33.07 19.15
C ASP A 106 50.78 -32.39 18.37
N LYS A 107 50.49 -31.67 17.28
CA LYS A 107 51.50 -30.98 16.46
C LYS A 107 51.66 -29.48 16.68
N CYS A 108 50.67 -28.79 17.25
CA CYS A 108 50.78 -27.34 17.48
C CYS A 108 50.17 -26.86 18.80
N ASP A 109 49.88 -27.81 19.71
CA ASP A 109 49.38 -27.60 21.07
C ASP A 109 48.11 -26.74 21.21
N ARG A 110 47.39 -26.51 20.11
CA ARG A 110 46.09 -25.84 20.13
C ARG A 110 45.02 -26.75 20.72
N ALA A 111 44.30 -26.22 21.71
CA ALA A 111 43.16 -26.89 22.33
C ALA A 111 41.85 -26.57 21.60
N PHE A 112 40.97 -27.56 21.49
CA PHE A 112 39.69 -27.45 20.79
C PHE A 112 38.53 -27.93 21.68
N PRO A 113 37.35 -27.28 21.56
CA PRO A 113 36.21 -27.59 22.43
C PRO A 113 35.49 -28.91 22.10
N THR A 114 35.82 -29.57 20.98
CA THR A 114 35.19 -30.82 20.52
C THR A 114 36.14 -31.63 19.64
N ALA A 115 36.12 -32.96 19.74
CA ALA A 115 36.95 -33.86 18.92
C ALA A 115 36.79 -33.66 17.40
N SER A 116 35.58 -33.38 16.90
CA SER A 116 35.34 -33.12 15.47
C SER A 116 36.03 -31.85 14.95
N LYS A 117 36.21 -30.83 15.81
CA LYS A 117 36.95 -29.61 15.45
C LYS A 117 38.45 -29.82 15.50
N LEU A 118 38.95 -30.62 16.44
CA LEU A 118 40.34 -31.07 16.45
C LEU A 118 40.64 -31.85 15.16
N ARG A 119 39.81 -32.83 14.78
CA ARG A 119 40.02 -33.65 13.57
C ARG A 119 40.09 -32.81 12.28
N ARG A 120 39.27 -31.76 12.17
CA ARG A 120 39.30 -30.80 11.03
C ARG A 120 40.53 -29.88 11.06
N HIS A 121 41.12 -29.66 12.22
CA HIS A 121 42.35 -28.90 12.36
C HIS A 121 43.57 -29.79 12.09
N SER A 122 43.59 -31.03 12.58
CA SER A 122 44.64 -32.02 12.34
C SER A 122 44.80 -32.37 10.85
N SER A 123 43.71 -32.31 10.06
CA SER A 123 43.78 -32.50 8.60
C SER A 123 44.51 -31.38 7.85
N LYS A 124 44.83 -30.25 8.52
CA LYS A 124 45.71 -29.21 7.96
C LYS A 124 47.20 -29.56 8.09
N HIS A 125 47.56 -30.54 8.93
CA HIS A 125 48.95 -30.94 9.13
C HIS A 125 49.39 -32.13 8.25
N HIS A 126 48.44 -32.89 7.68
CA HIS A 126 48.73 -34.15 6.99
C HIS A 126 48.04 -34.31 5.63
N GLY A 127 47.48 -33.24 5.04
CA GLY A 127 46.73 -33.34 3.77
C GLY A 127 45.57 -34.36 3.81
N TYR A 128 44.97 -34.64 2.66
CA TYR A 128 43.88 -35.62 2.49
C TYR A 128 44.38 -36.76 1.58
N SER A 129 44.12 -38.02 1.91
CA SER A 129 44.48 -39.18 1.08
C SER A 129 43.23 -39.93 0.59
N CYS A 130 43.34 -40.58 -0.57
CA CYS A 130 42.27 -41.42 -1.12
C CYS A 130 42.39 -42.85 -0.57
N SER A 131 41.41 -43.30 0.21
CA SER A 131 41.41 -44.66 0.79
C SER A 131 41.28 -45.75 -0.29
N MET A 132 40.51 -45.51 -1.36
CA MET A 132 40.31 -46.48 -2.44
C MET A 132 41.59 -46.71 -3.27
N CYS A 133 42.45 -45.69 -3.44
CA CYS A 133 43.77 -45.86 -4.03
C CYS A 133 44.78 -46.52 -3.08
N SER A 134 44.58 -46.32 -1.76
CA SER A 134 45.44 -46.92 -0.74
C SER A 134 45.18 -48.43 -0.60
N GLU A 135 43.94 -48.86 -0.79
CA GLU A 135 43.56 -50.28 -0.88
C GLU A 135 44.11 -50.94 -2.16
N LEU A 136 44.07 -50.27 -3.31
CA LEU A 136 44.64 -50.78 -4.57
C LEU A 136 46.16 -51.02 -4.52
N ALA A 137 46.90 -50.24 -3.73
CA ALA A 137 48.34 -50.41 -3.53
C ALA A 137 48.69 -51.65 -2.67
N SER A 138 47.71 -52.20 -1.93
CA SER A 138 47.91 -53.39 -1.08
C SER A 138 47.59 -54.73 -1.76
N VAL A 139 47.06 -54.72 -2.99
CA VAL A 139 46.54 -55.91 -3.69
C VAL A 139 47.45 -56.40 -4.84
N ASN A 140 48.45 -55.63 -5.25
CA ASN A 140 49.39 -56.02 -6.31
C ASN A 140 50.69 -56.61 -5.74
N THR A 141 50.71 -57.90 -5.43
CA THR A 141 51.95 -58.64 -5.13
C THR A 141 52.55 -59.39 -6.35
N GLU A 142 51.95 -59.29 -7.54
CA GLU A 142 52.44 -60.01 -8.72
C GLU A 142 52.45 -59.13 -9.98
N ASN A 143 53.37 -58.15 -10.02
CA ASN A 143 53.96 -57.69 -11.30
C ASN A 143 55.14 -56.74 -11.03
N SER A 144 56.34 -57.23 -11.28
CA SER A 144 57.63 -56.61 -10.97
C SER A 144 58.04 -55.48 -11.94
N ALA A 145 57.11 -54.62 -12.37
CA ALA A 145 57.40 -53.49 -13.26
C ALA A 145 56.70 -52.16 -12.91
N LEU A 146 55.90 -52.09 -11.84
CA LEU A 146 55.17 -50.87 -11.44
C LEU A 146 55.35 -50.49 -9.96
N ASN A 147 56.53 -50.74 -9.42
CA ASN A 147 56.90 -50.32 -8.07
C ASN A 147 57.38 -48.85 -8.04
N ALA A 148 56.43 -47.92 -7.86
CA ALA A 148 56.57 -46.69 -7.05
C ALA A 148 55.43 -45.70 -7.34
N ILE A 149 54.20 -45.98 -6.90
CA ILE A 149 53.16 -44.94 -6.84
C ILE A 149 52.73 -44.79 -5.39
N LYS A 150 53.32 -43.81 -4.70
CA LYS A 150 52.80 -43.33 -3.41
C LYS A 150 51.33 -42.89 -3.62
N PRO A 151 50.40 -43.24 -2.71
CA PRO A 151 49.01 -42.83 -2.86
C PRO A 151 48.92 -41.31 -2.98
N PRO A 152 48.11 -40.78 -3.92
CA PRO A 152 48.07 -39.36 -4.20
C PRO A 152 47.64 -38.58 -2.96
N HIS A 153 48.44 -37.60 -2.61
CA HIS A 153 48.25 -36.73 -1.47
C HIS A 153 47.59 -35.44 -1.94
N PHE A 154 46.50 -35.04 -1.29
CA PHE A 154 45.67 -33.92 -1.74
C PHE A 154 45.68 -32.79 -0.72
N ASP A 155 45.99 -31.59 -1.19
CA ASP A 155 46.13 -30.40 -0.34
C ASP A 155 44.77 -29.86 0.13
N SER A 156 43.68 -30.31 -0.51
CA SER A 156 42.32 -29.93 -0.15
C SER A 156 41.31 -31.05 -0.40
N PHE A 157 40.23 -31.05 0.40
CA PHE A 157 39.12 -31.99 0.25
C PHE A 157 38.38 -31.84 -1.09
N ALA A 158 38.47 -30.68 -1.74
CA ALA A 158 37.89 -30.46 -3.07
C ALA A 158 38.71 -31.19 -4.15
N SER A 159 40.03 -31.25 -3.98
CA SER A 159 40.93 -31.97 -4.89
C SER A 159 40.71 -33.49 -4.80
N LEU A 160 40.59 -34.02 -3.57
CA LEU A 160 40.28 -35.44 -3.34
C LEU A 160 38.92 -35.82 -3.95
N ARG A 161 37.88 -34.98 -3.80
CA ARG A 161 36.57 -35.25 -4.39
C ARG A 161 36.58 -35.27 -5.91
N ARG A 162 37.40 -34.44 -6.56
CA ARG A 162 37.56 -34.44 -8.01
C ARG A 162 38.20 -35.73 -8.49
N HIS A 163 39.28 -36.14 -7.83
CA HIS A 163 39.98 -37.39 -8.13
C HIS A 163 39.06 -38.62 -7.99
N ILE A 164 38.29 -38.74 -6.92
CA ILE A 164 37.34 -39.86 -6.75
C ILE A 164 36.27 -39.86 -7.87
N ALA A 165 35.80 -38.68 -8.28
CA ALA A 165 34.79 -38.55 -9.32
C ALA A 165 35.31 -38.91 -10.72
N GLU A 166 36.58 -38.61 -11.02
CA GLU A 166 37.21 -38.91 -12.31
C GLU A 166 37.68 -40.37 -12.41
N PHE A 167 38.30 -40.91 -11.35
CA PHE A 167 39.04 -42.18 -11.42
C PHE A 167 38.34 -43.37 -10.74
N HIS A 168 37.28 -43.13 -9.96
CA HIS A 168 36.48 -44.19 -9.33
C HIS A 168 34.96 -43.96 -9.49
N PRO A 169 34.45 -43.80 -10.72
CA PRO A 169 33.02 -43.59 -10.94
C PRO A 169 32.25 -44.87 -10.59
N LYS A 170 31.37 -44.81 -9.58
CA LYS A 170 30.40 -45.89 -9.35
C LYS A 170 29.33 -45.87 -10.45
N PRO A 171 28.94 -47.02 -11.03
CA PRO A 171 27.84 -47.07 -11.98
C PRO A 171 26.54 -46.57 -11.30
N PRO A 172 25.77 -45.66 -11.93
CA PRO A 172 24.58 -45.13 -11.32
C PRO A 172 23.46 -46.18 -11.30
N LEU A 173 22.74 -46.25 -10.18
CA LEU A 173 21.52 -47.04 -10.01
C LEU A 173 20.36 -46.29 -10.67
N HIS A 174 19.45 -46.96 -11.37
CA HIS A 174 18.35 -46.29 -12.07
C HIS A 174 17.01 -46.77 -11.53
N CYS A 175 16.04 -45.85 -11.41
CA CYS A 175 14.67 -46.21 -11.07
C CYS A 175 13.97 -46.84 -12.29
N PRO A 176 13.42 -48.04 -12.19
CA PRO A 176 12.80 -48.72 -13.33
C PRO A 176 11.54 -48.01 -13.85
N THR A 177 10.85 -47.20 -13.03
CA THR A 177 9.60 -46.51 -13.40
C THR A 177 9.82 -45.20 -14.14
N CYS A 178 10.81 -44.39 -13.75
CA CYS A 178 11.04 -43.07 -14.34
C CYS A 178 12.48 -42.85 -14.83
N ASN A 179 13.30 -43.91 -14.79
CA ASN A 179 14.69 -43.98 -15.25
C ASN A 179 15.66 -42.97 -14.58
N MET A 180 15.26 -42.40 -13.43
CA MET A 180 16.06 -41.41 -12.72
C MET A 180 17.29 -42.07 -12.07
N ARG A 181 18.45 -41.41 -12.17
CA ARG A 181 19.74 -41.91 -11.66
C ARG A 181 19.93 -41.61 -10.17
N PHE A 182 20.43 -42.61 -9.45
CA PHE A 182 20.74 -42.58 -8.02
C PHE A 182 22.15 -43.09 -7.76
N THR A 183 22.77 -42.52 -6.74
CA THR A 183 24.18 -42.81 -6.39
C THR A 183 24.31 -43.82 -5.24
N ARG A 184 23.19 -44.27 -4.65
CA ARG A 184 23.17 -45.23 -3.53
C ARG A 184 21.82 -45.95 -3.40
N PRO A 185 21.78 -47.25 -3.06
CA PRO A 185 20.55 -48.08 -3.08
C PRO A 185 19.44 -47.57 -2.17
N ALA A 186 19.76 -47.07 -0.97
CA ALA A 186 18.76 -46.54 -0.05
C ALA A 186 17.99 -45.33 -0.62
N ALA A 187 18.64 -44.51 -1.45
CA ALA A 187 18.00 -43.36 -2.09
C ALA A 187 17.10 -43.77 -3.27
N LEU A 188 17.47 -44.85 -3.97
CA LEU A 188 16.62 -45.46 -4.99
C LEU A 188 15.36 -46.06 -4.35
N SER A 189 15.52 -46.85 -3.28
CA SER A 189 14.39 -47.49 -2.58
C SER A 189 13.41 -46.46 -1.96
N GLU A 190 13.91 -45.37 -1.37
CA GLU A 190 13.04 -44.27 -0.88
C GLU A 190 12.29 -43.60 -2.03
N HIS A 191 12.93 -43.44 -3.19
CA HIS A 191 12.29 -42.88 -4.37
C HIS A 191 11.25 -43.82 -4.99
N GLU A 192 11.52 -45.12 -5.09
CA GLU A 192 10.57 -46.10 -5.65
C GLU A 192 9.25 -46.13 -4.85
N SER A 193 9.31 -45.90 -3.53
CA SER A 193 8.11 -45.76 -2.68
C SER A 193 7.22 -44.55 -3.00
N THR A 194 7.70 -43.61 -3.82
CA THR A 194 6.91 -42.45 -4.27
C THR A 194 5.96 -42.79 -5.41
N HIS A 195 6.21 -43.88 -6.15
CA HIS A 195 5.39 -44.36 -7.28
C HIS A 195 4.21 -45.23 -6.85
N THR A 196 4.10 -45.61 -5.57
CA THR A 196 2.98 -46.41 -5.05
C THR A 196 1.89 -45.52 -4.43
N PRO A 197 0.64 -45.57 -4.90
CA PRO A 197 -0.51 -44.94 -4.23
C PRO A 197 -0.92 -45.72 -2.97
N GLY A 198 -1.16 -45.04 -1.84
CA GLY A 198 -1.76 -45.64 -0.64
C GLY A 198 -0.83 -46.18 0.47
N GLY A 199 0.49 -45.97 0.38
CA GLY A 199 1.45 -46.36 1.44
C GLY A 199 1.35 -45.52 2.74
N PRO A 200 1.95 -45.99 3.86
CA PRO A 200 1.62 -45.53 5.21
C PRO A 200 1.78 -44.03 5.37
N SER A 201 0.75 -43.44 5.98
CA SER A 201 0.33 -42.05 6.03
C SER A 201 1.31 -41.08 6.73
N VAL A 202 2.55 -41.03 6.26
CA VAL A 202 3.48 -39.91 6.48
C VAL A 202 3.21 -38.86 5.41
N ARG A 203 2.18 -38.04 5.67
CA ARG A 203 1.75 -36.83 4.95
C ARG A 203 2.74 -36.37 3.85
N ARG A 204 2.49 -36.76 2.60
CA ARG A 204 3.10 -36.13 1.42
C ARG A 204 2.59 -34.69 1.35
N ARG A 205 3.38 -33.71 1.84
CA ARG A 205 2.97 -32.29 1.95
C ARG A 205 3.31 -31.45 0.72
N TYR A 206 4.19 -31.96 -0.14
CA TYR A 206 4.76 -31.17 -1.24
C TYR A 206 4.48 -31.90 -2.55
N VAL A 207 3.72 -31.28 -3.45
CA VAL A 207 3.38 -31.84 -4.76
C VAL A 207 4.19 -31.10 -5.82
N CYS A 208 4.68 -31.80 -6.84
CA CYS A 208 5.30 -31.12 -7.99
C CYS A 208 4.21 -30.43 -8.81
N PRO A 209 4.19 -29.10 -8.90
CA PRO A 209 3.12 -28.38 -9.60
C PRO A 209 3.22 -28.51 -11.14
N LEU A 210 4.33 -29.05 -11.66
CA LEU A 210 4.56 -29.22 -13.10
C LEU A 210 4.25 -30.64 -13.58
N CYS A 211 4.38 -31.65 -12.69
CA CYS A 211 4.01 -33.03 -12.99
C CYS A 211 2.58 -33.36 -12.54
N SER A 212 1.95 -32.49 -11.76
CA SER A 212 0.59 -32.66 -11.26
C SER A 212 -0.15 -31.33 -11.32
N PRO A 213 -0.56 -30.89 -12.51
CA PRO A 213 -1.50 -29.79 -12.65
C PRO A 213 -2.85 -30.24 -12.06
N ASP A 214 -3.53 -29.33 -11.37
CA ASP A 214 -4.82 -29.53 -10.68
C ASP A 214 -4.78 -30.26 -9.32
N VAL A 215 -4.42 -29.50 -8.29
CA VAL A 215 -4.97 -29.72 -6.93
C VAL A 215 -5.60 -28.41 -6.48
N GLY A 216 -6.68 -28.05 -7.14
CA GLY A 216 -7.39 -26.81 -6.94
C GLY A 216 -8.85 -26.90 -7.33
N ASP A 217 -9.49 -28.06 -7.18
CA ASP A 217 -10.93 -28.15 -7.32
C ASP A 217 -11.51 -29.21 -6.37
N LYS A 218 -12.45 -28.80 -5.53
CA LYS A 218 -13.28 -29.70 -4.72
C LYS A 218 -14.72 -29.48 -5.16
N ASN A 219 -15.06 -29.98 -6.34
CA ASN A 219 -16.40 -30.40 -6.74
C ASN A 219 -16.34 -31.08 -8.11
N ASN A 220 -15.74 -32.27 -8.19
CA ASN A 220 -16.25 -33.29 -9.09
C ASN A 220 -15.79 -34.70 -8.67
N SER A 221 -16.76 -35.54 -8.30
CA SER A 221 -16.59 -36.96 -8.07
C SER A 221 -16.63 -37.70 -9.41
N ASN A 222 -15.45 -37.97 -10.00
CA ASN A 222 -15.12 -39.14 -10.85
C ASN A 222 -13.98 -38.84 -11.83
N SER A 223 -12.75 -38.71 -11.33
CA SER A 223 -11.57 -39.07 -12.11
C SER A 223 -10.66 -39.98 -11.27
N GLN A 224 -10.68 -41.27 -11.62
CA GLN A 224 -9.54 -42.16 -11.38
C GLN A 224 -8.34 -41.47 -12.06
N GLY A 225 -7.24 -41.08 -11.41
CA GLY A 225 -6.57 -41.73 -10.31
C GLY A 225 -5.34 -42.43 -10.88
N ASP A 226 -4.34 -41.67 -11.34
CA ASP A 226 -2.92 -42.08 -11.46
C ASP A 226 -2.07 -40.87 -11.90
N ASN A 227 -0.89 -40.67 -11.29
CA ASN A 227 0.13 -39.63 -11.58
C ASN A 227 0.15 -38.34 -10.73
N VAL A 228 -0.11 -38.43 -9.43
CA VAL A 228 0.28 -37.34 -8.50
C VAL A 228 1.71 -37.55 -7.98
N VAL A 229 2.64 -36.69 -8.40
CA VAL A 229 4.05 -36.74 -7.95
C VAL A 229 4.21 -35.94 -6.66
N ALA A 230 4.24 -36.64 -5.53
CA ALA A 230 4.23 -36.02 -4.20
C ALA A 230 5.37 -36.49 -3.29
N PHE A 231 5.88 -35.58 -2.46
CA PHE A 231 7.09 -35.73 -1.65
C PHE A 231 6.79 -35.52 -0.16
N THR A 232 7.44 -36.31 0.69
CA THR A 232 7.34 -36.24 2.15
C THR A 232 8.18 -35.10 2.75
N ALA A 233 9.22 -34.65 2.04
CA ALA A 233 10.10 -33.56 2.48
C ALA A 233 10.45 -32.60 1.34
N LYS A 234 10.49 -31.30 1.63
CA LYS A 234 10.78 -30.22 0.67
C LYS A 234 12.09 -30.42 -0.10
N ARG A 235 13.13 -30.92 0.58
CA ARG A 235 14.45 -31.20 -0.04
C ARG A 235 14.38 -32.20 -1.20
N ASN A 236 13.41 -33.12 -1.16
CA ASN A 236 13.23 -34.16 -2.18
C ASN A 236 12.46 -33.59 -3.38
N LEU A 237 11.43 -32.76 -3.16
CA LEU A 237 10.80 -31.96 -4.23
C LEU A 237 11.85 -31.08 -4.94
N ASP A 238 12.70 -30.39 -4.16
CA ASP A 238 13.74 -29.53 -4.74
C ASP A 238 14.77 -30.32 -5.55
N ALA A 239 15.05 -31.58 -5.19
CA ALA A 239 15.94 -32.46 -5.94
C ALA A 239 15.28 -32.97 -7.23
N HIS A 240 14.00 -33.34 -7.17
CA HIS A 240 13.18 -33.67 -8.34
C HIS A 240 13.08 -32.50 -9.31
N MET A 241 12.77 -31.29 -8.85
CA MET A 241 12.74 -30.08 -9.69
C MET A 241 14.09 -29.81 -10.37
N ARG A 242 15.20 -30.06 -9.69
CA ARG A 242 16.55 -29.88 -10.26
C ARG A 242 16.98 -30.95 -11.26
N SER A 243 16.36 -32.13 -11.24
CA SER A 243 16.77 -33.27 -12.07
C SER A 243 15.81 -33.51 -13.23
N VAL A 244 14.51 -33.45 -12.97
CA VAL A 244 13.43 -33.65 -13.97
C VAL A 244 13.10 -32.36 -14.69
N HIS A 245 13.13 -31.22 -13.99
CA HIS A 245 12.91 -29.89 -14.58
C HIS A 245 14.20 -29.06 -14.62
N ALA A 246 15.36 -29.71 -14.75
CA ALA A 246 16.69 -29.09 -14.69
C ALA A 246 16.87 -27.90 -15.68
N GLY A 247 16.20 -27.95 -16.83
CA GLY A 247 16.18 -26.87 -17.83
C GLY A 247 15.23 -25.72 -17.51
N PHE A 248 14.30 -25.89 -16.56
CA PHE A 248 13.31 -24.89 -16.18
C PHE A 248 13.92 -23.92 -15.17
N LYS A 249 14.20 -22.69 -15.60
CA LYS A 249 14.71 -21.64 -14.72
C LYS A 249 13.61 -20.62 -14.44
N PHE A 250 13.35 -20.39 -13.16
CA PHE A 250 12.44 -19.33 -12.72
C PHE A 250 13.16 -18.00 -12.87
N ARG A 251 12.68 -17.19 -13.82
CA ARG A 251 13.16 -15.83 -14.02
C ARG A 251 12.72 -14.97 -12.83
N CYS A 252 13.63 -14.15 -12.32
CA CYS A 252 13.27 -13.11 -11.37
C CYS A 252 12.36 -12.08 -12.05
N SER A 253 11.17 -11.88 -11.49
CA SER A 253 10.21 -10.88 -11.99
C SER A 253 10.59 -9.45 -11.60
N TRP A 254 11.63 -9.26 -10.78
CA TRP A 254 12.17 -7.95 -10.41
C TRP A 254 12.88 -7.29 -11.61
N ARG A 255 12.42 -6.09 -12.00
CA ARG A 255 12.89 -5.38 -13.19
C ARG A 255 14.40 -5.12 -13.12
N GLY A 256 15.13 -5.45 -14.21
CA GLY A 256 16.58 -5.27 -14.30
C GLY A 256 17.43 -6.35 -13.62
N CYS A 257 16.83 -7.32 -12.93
CA CYS A 257 17.59 -8.41 -12.31
C CYS A 257 17.85 -9.54 -13.33
N PRO A 258 19.10 -9.80 -13.77
CA PRO A 258 19.39 -10.81 -14.79
C PRO A 258 19.39 -12.25 -14.22
N VAL A 259 18.88 -12.43 -13.00
CA VAL A 259 19.09 -13.63 -12.21
C VAL A 259 18.00 -14.66 -12.51
N PHE A 260 18.45 -15.81 -13.03
CA PHE A 260 17.62 -16.98 -13.29
C PHE A 260 17.94 -18.06 -12.24
N LEU A 261 16.91 -18.52 -11.53
CA LEU A 261 17.10 -19.40 -10.39
C LEU A 261 16.49 -20.76 -10.63
N SER A 262 17.22 -21.80 -10.27
CA SER A 262 16.87 -23.20 -10.55
C SER A 262 15.73 -23.75 -9.70
N THR A 263 15.19 -22.97 -8.76
CA THR A 263 14.07 -23.39 -7.89
C THR A 263 13.25 -22.17 -7.46
N LYS A 264 11.92 -22.31 -7.37
CA LYS A 264 11.00 -21.23 -6.93
C LYS A 264 11.29 -20.73 -5.51
N GLN A 265 11.80 -21.57 -4.61
CA GLN A 265 12.22 -21.14 -3.27
C GLN A 265 13.41 -20.16 -3.32
N LYS A 266 14.45 -20.47 -4.10
CA LYS A 266 15.59 -19.54 -4.27
C LYS A 266 15.16 -18.24 -4.92
N LEU A 267 14.20 -18.30 -5.84
CA LEU A 267 13.60 -17.10 -6.39
C LEU A 267 12.91 -16.29 -5.29
N ASN A 268 12.10 -16.91 -4.44
CA ASN A 268 11.44 -16.21 -3.34
C ASN A 268 12.45 -15.61 -2.33
N GLU A 269 13.52 -16.33 -1.97
CA GLU A 269 14.59 -15.81 -1.11
C GLU A 269 15.40 -14.68 -1.77
N HIS A 270 15.52 -14.71 -3.10
CA HIS A 270 16.15 -13.65 -3.88
C HIS A 270 15.23 -12.41 -4.00
N MET A 271 13.92 -12.63 -4.17
CA MET A 271 12.89 -11.59 -4.16
C MET A 271 12.75 -10.94 -2.78
N GLU A 272 12.87 -11.70 -1.68
CA GLU A 272 12.91 -11.15 -0.32
C GLU A 272 14.11 -10.22 -0.10
N ARG A 273 15.25 -10.46 -0.76
CA ARG A 273 16.42 -9.56 -0.66
C ARG A 273 16.21 -8.24 -1.39
N HIS A 274 15.48 -8.26 -2.49
CA HIS A 274 15.02 -7.03 -3.15
C HIS A 274 14.02 -6.28 -2.25
N GLN A 275 13.07 -6.98 -1.62
CA GLN A 275 12.11 -6.39 -0.68
C GLN A 275 12.73 -5.83 0.61
N LEU A 276 13.92 -6.29 1.01
CA LEU A 276 14.63 -5.82 2.21
C LEU A 276 15.67 -4.72 1.94
N GLY A 277 15.77 -4.19 0.72
CA GLY A 277 16.63 -3.04 0.39
C GLY A 277 18.14 -3.25 0.58
N LYS A 278 18.63 -4.49 0.62
CA LYS A 278 20.08 -4.75 0.72
C LYS A 278 20.72 -4.66 -0.67
N SER A 279 21.57 -3.65 -0.88
CA SER A 279 22.29 -3.47 -2.14
C SER A 279 23.09 -4.73 -2.50
N VAL A 280 22.80 -5.30 -3.67
CA VAL A 280 23.64 -6.32 -4.28
C VAL A 280 24.61 -5.58 -5.20
N ALA A 281 25.68 -5.03 -4.62
CA ALA A 281 26.79 -4.53 -5.40
C ALA A 281 27.52 -5.72 -6.04
N PHE A 282 27.50 -5.83 -7.37
CA PHE A 282 28.45 -6.67 -8.10
C PHE A 282 29.25 -5.82 -9.07
N LYS A 283 30.57 -5.81 -8.86
CA LYS A 283 31.58 -5.36 -9.83
C LYS A 283 31.44 -6.22 -11.09
N SER A 284 30.89 -5.67 -12.17
CA SER A 284 30.97 -6.31 -13.47
C SER A 284 32.37 -6.08 -14.06
N ARG A 285 33.24 -7.07 -13.90
CA ARG A 285 34.30 -7.34 -14.88
C ARG A 285 33.59 -7.78 -16.16
N PHE A 286 33.52 -6.91 -17.17
CA PHE A 286 33.28 -7.36 -18.54
C PHE A 286 34.40 -6.89 -19.45
N LYS A 287 35.04 -7.88 -20.06
CA LYS A 287 36.06 -7.78 -21.09
C LYS A 287 35.50 -7.01 -22.29
N ARG A 288 36.30 -6.09 -22.82
CA ARG A 288 36.17 -5.55 -24.17
C ARG A 288 36.10 -6.70 -25.18
N THR A 289 35.03 -6.71 -25.97
CA THR A 289 35.06 -7.16 -27.36
C THR A 289 34.23 -6.15 -28.14
N GLY A 290 34.91 -5.37 -28.97
CA GLY A 290 34.29 -4.35 -29.80
C GLY A 290 33.70 -4.94 -31.07
N SER A 291 32.68 -4.28 -31.59
CA SER A 291 32.41 -4.19 -33.02
C SER A 291 31.48 -3.01 -33.25
N SER A 292 32.06 -2.00 -33.87
CA SER A 292 31.43 -0.81 -34.46
C SER A 292 30.40 -1.15 -35.53
N GLY A 293 29.26 -0.47 -35.51
CA GLY A 293 28.33 -0.40 -36.64
C GLY A 293 27.71 1.00 -36.72
N LYS A 294 28.26 1.84 -37.60
CA LYS A 294 27.65 3.09 -38.10
C LYS A 294 26.56 2.74 -39.13
N CYS A 295 25.54 3.59 -39.25
CA CYS A 295 25.00 4.19 -40.49
C CYS A 295 23.66 4.89 -40.18
N THR A 296 23.57 6.23 -40.26
CA THR A 296 22.98 7.04 -41.37
C THR A 296 21.52 6.66 -41.65
N GLY A 297 20.49 7.47 -41.42
CA GLY A 297 20.33 8.89 -41.74
C GLY A 297 19.62 9.01 -43.08
N ASP A 298 18.30 9.29 -43.09
CA ASP A 298 17.67 9.96 -44.23
C ASP A 298 16.34 10.64 -43.86
N LYS A 299 16.25 11.90 -44.27
CA LYS A 299 15.11 12.81 -44.14
C LYS A 299 14.20 12.66 -45.36
N LYS A 300 12.88 12.71 -45.17
CA LYS A 300 11.96 13.29 -46.17
C LYS A 300 10.88 14.13 -45.48
N ASN A 301 10.84 15.40 -45.90
CA ASN A 301 9.75 16.35 -45.69
C ASN A 301 8.49 15.89 -46.43
N ASN A 302 7.32 16.20 -45.89
CA ASN A 302 6.30 16.96 -46.61
C ASN A 302 5.22 17.50 -45.65
N ASN A 303 5.03 18.83 -45.73
CA ASN A 303 3.89 19.57 -45.20
C ASN A 303 2.59 19.09 -45.85
N LYS A 304 1.57 18.85 -45.03
CA LYS A 304 0.15 19.04 -45.38
C LYS A 304 -0.59 19.48 -44.12
N ASP A 305 -1.32 20.59 -44.26
CA ASP A 305 -2.34 21.08 -43.33
C ASP A 305 -3.28 19.95 -42.89
N LEU A 306 -3.45 19.76 -41.59
CA LEU A 306 -4.52 18.95 -41.03
C LEU A 306 -5.08 19.62 -39.77
N SER A 307 -6.38 19.92 -39.89
CA SER A 307 -7.36 20.28 -38.89
C SER A 307 -7.14 19.66 -37.51
N ILE A 308 -7.42 20.47 -36.49
CA ILE A 308 -7.64 20.08 -35.10
C ILE A 308 -8.72 19.00 -35.06
N ASN A 309 -8.30 17.74 -34.92
CA ASN A 309 -9.17 16.65 -34.50
C ASN A 309 -8.68 16.17 -33.14
N ASN A 310 -9.62 16.15 -32.20
CA ASN A 310 -9.46 15.64 -30.84
C ASN A 310 -8.84 14.24 -30.86
N ALA A 311 -7.61 14.14 -30.35
CA ALA A 311 -7.00 12.89 -29.95
C ALA A 311 -7.02 12.82 -28.41
N ASP A 312 -8.23 12.80 -27.86
CA ASP A 312 -8.50 12.10 -26.61
C ASP A 312 -8.63 10.60 -26.97
N ASP A 313 -8.23 9.71 -26.07
CA ASP A 313 -8.21 8.24 -26.21
C ASP A 313 -6.90 7.61 -26.71
N ASP A 314 -5.84 7.68 -25.89
CA ASP A 314 -4.80 6.63 -25.92
C ASP A 314 -4.00 6.52 -24.59
N TRP A 315 -4.71 6.44 -23.44
CA TRP A 315 -4.06 6.16 -22.16
C TRP A 315 -4.15 4.68 -21.74
N GLU A 316 -5.09 3.91 -22.28
CA GLU A 316 -5.26 2.47 -22.00
C GLU A 316 -4.12 1.61 -22.57
N THR A 317 -3.48 2.06 -23.64
CA THR A 317 -2.29 1.42 -24.23
C THR A 317 -1.00 1.65 -23.44
N ALA A 318 -1.03 2.49 -22.39
CA ALA A 318 0.06 2.59 -21.42
C ALA A 318 0.10 1.40 -20.43
N SER A 319 -0.69 0.34 -20.66
CA SER A 319 -0.74 -0.88 -19.85
C SER A 319 0.48 -1.81 -19.96
N GLN A 320 1.51 -1.49 -20.75
CA GLN A 320 2.75 -2.27 -20.81
C GLN A 320 3.99 -1.57 -20.23
N ASN A 321 3.89 -0.29 -19.83
CA ASN A 321 4.95 0.41 -19.14
C ASN A 321 4.49 0.71 -17.71
N SER A 322 5.01 -0.07 -16.75
CA SER A 322 4.94 0.26 -15.32
C SER A 322 5.22 1.74 -15.12
N ILE A 323 4.52 2.40 -14.20
CA ILE A 323 4.75 3.81 -13.88
C ILE A 323 6.21 4.02 -13.49
N VAL A 324 6.81 2.99 -12.88
CA VAL A 324 8.25 2.81 -12.68
C VAL A 324 9.09 3.19 -13.91
N ALA A 325 8.70 2.88 -15.14
CA ALA A 325 9.46 3.24 -16.35
C ALA A 325 9.48 4.75 -16.68
N LEU A 326 8.43 5.48 -16.30
CA LEU A 326 8.31 6.92 -16.47
C LEU A 326 8.76 7.69 -15.21
N LEU A 327 8.61 7.08 -14.03
CA LEU A 327 9.03 7.63 -12.75
C LEU A 327 10.53 7.46 -12.53
N THR A 328 11.12 6.28 -12.76
CA THR A 328 12.53 6.02 -12.43
C THR A 328 13.53 6.77 -13.29
N ASP A 329 13.10 7.27 -14.45
CA ASP A 329 13.98 7.98 -15.38
C ASP A 329 13.77 9.50 -15.35
N VAL A 330 12.82 10.10 -14.61
CA VAL A 330 12.61 11.58 -14.63
C VAL A 330 12.03 12.14 -13.30
N ILE A 331 11.17 11.39 -12.61
CA ILE A 331 10.62 11.80 -11.30
C ILE A 331 11.48 11.20 -10.21
N ASP A 332 12.45 12.01 -9.78
CA ASP A 332 13.49 11.59 -8.85
C ASP A 332 12.99 11.57 -7.38
N LEU A 333 12.02 12.43 -7.01
CA LEU A 333 11.57 12.60 -5.61
C LEU A 333 10.07 12.93 -5.45
N GLY A 334 9.36 12.15 -4.62
CA GLY A 334 8.05 12.50 -4.08
C GLY A 334 8.18 13.18 -2.71
N LYS A 335 7.78 14.44 -2.57
CA LYS A 335 7.73 15.13 -1.27
C LYS A 335 6.51 14.63 -0.49
N CYS A 336 6.75 13.66 0.38
CA CYS A 336 5.73 12.92 1.11
C CYS A 336 5.12 13.69 2.29
N GLU A 337 4.40 14.77 2.02
CA GLU A 337 3.72 15.59 3.05
C GLU A 337 2.63 14.82 3.81
N PHE A 338 2.15 13.72 3.23
CA PHE A 338 1.23 12.79 3.88
C PHE A 338 1.80 12.09 5.14
N LEU A 339 3.11 12.19 5.38
CA LEU A 339 3.81 11.67 6.57
C LEU A 339 3.85 12.65 7.75
N ASN A 340 3.34 13.88 7.60
CA ASN A 340 3.14 14.77 8.74
C ASN A 340 2.16 14.12 9.76
N ILE A 341 2.18 14.57 11.01
CA ILE A 341 1.51 13.90 12.15
C ILE A 341 -0.02 13.83 11.97
N GLY A 342 -0.64 14.92 11.53
CA GLY A 342 -2.05 14.97 11.15
C GLY A 342 -2.34 14.28 9.81
N GLY A 343 -1.29 13.96 9.05
CA GLY A 343 -1.34 13.16 7.83
C GLY A 343 -1.42 13.99 6.56
N SER A 344 -1.06 15.27 6.61
CA SER A 344 -1.18 16.15 5.44
C SER A 344 -0.21 17.32 5.43
N VAL A 345 -0.05 17.93 4.25
CA VAL A 345 0.64 19.22 4.04
C VAL A 345 0.05 20.36 4.86
N LYS A 346 -1.21 20.26 5.28
CA LYS A 346 -1.92 21.33 5.99
C LYS A 346 -1.60 21.39 7.49
N ASP A 347 -0.91 20.38 8.02
CA ASP A 347 -0.41 20.38 9.39
C ASP A 347 0.55 21.56 9.61
N ARG A 348 1.35 21.88 8.59
CA ARG A 348 2.28 23.02 8.59
C ARG A 348 1.55 24.34 8.78
N ILE A 349 0.50 24.57 8.01
CA ILE A 349 -0.24 25.84 8.03
C ILE A 349 -1.13 25.94 9.27
N GLY A 350 -1.70 24.82 9.73
CA GLY A 350 -2.49 24.79 10.96
C GLY A 350 -1.64 25.21 12.17
N ARG A 351 -0.44 24.64 12.29
CA ARG A 351 0.54 25.05 13.31
C ARG A 351 0.95 26.51 13.15
N ARG A 352 1.40 26.90 11.95
CA ARG A 352 1.94 28.25 11.71
C ARG A 352 0.91 29.35 11.96
N MET A 353 -0.33 29.19 11.50
CA MET A 353 -1.38 30.19 11.70
C MET A 353 -1.72 30.39 13.19
N ILE A 354 -1.71 29.32 14.00
CA ILE A 354 -1.94 29.41 15.45
C ILE A 354 -0.76 30.08 16.14
N GLU A 355 0.48 29.66 15.87
CA GLU A 355 1.67 30.25 16.49
C GLU A 355 1.78 31.75 16.19
N GLU A 356 1.48 32.18 14.97
CA GLU A 356 1.52 33.59 14.60
C GLU A 356 0.35 34.39 15.20
N ALA A 357 -0.81 33.76 15.38
CA ALA A 357 -1.93 34.38 16.09
C ALA A 357 -1.64 34.55 17.59
N GLU A 358 -0.94 33.59 18.22
CA GLU A 358 -0.44 33.70 19.59
C GLU A 358 0.61 34.82 19.70
N LEU A 359 1.62 34.82 18.82
CA LEU A 359 2.71 35.80 18.83
C LEU A 359 2.21 37.24 18.63
N SER A 360 1.18 37.43 17.80
CA SER A 360 0.55 38.74 17.60
C SER A 360 -0.46 39.13 18.69
N GLY A 361 -0.68 38.27 19.68
CA GLY A 361 -1.64 38.50 20.77
C GLY A 361 -3.11 38.41 20.37
N LYS A 362 -3.39 37.96 19.13
CA LYS A 362 -4.77 37.77 18.62
C LYS A 362 -5.46 36.58 19.28
N LEU A 363 -4.71 35.53 19.61
CA LEU A 363 -5.22 34.30 20.19
C LEU A 363 -4.72 34.13 21.62
N LYS A 364 -5.63 33.88 22.58
CA LYS A 364 -5.34 33.73 24.02
C LYS A 364 -5.75 32.37 24.56
N PRO A 365 -5.05 31.79 25.56
CA PRO A 365 -5.36 30.46 26.08
C PRO A 365 -6.85 30.28 26.40
N GLY A 366 -7.44 29.19 25.91
CA GLY A 366 -8.86 28.88 26.09
C GLY A 366 -9.82 29.49 25.04
N ASP A 367 -9.32 30.32 24.13
CA ASP A 367 -10.09 30.84 22.99
C ASP A 367 -10.59 29.71 22.07
N THR A 368 -11.57 30.05 21.21
CA THR A 368 -12.15 29.15 20.22
C THR A 368 -11.64 29.46 18.82
N ILE A 369 -11.10 28.46 18.15
CA ILE A 369 -10.72 28.52 16.73
C ILE A 369 -11.85 27.97 15.90
N ILE A 370 -12.28 28.73 14.90
CA ILE A 370 -13.28 28.33 13.90
C ILE A 370 -12.59 28.32 12.54
N GLU A 371 -12.77 27.28 11.73
CA GLU A 371 -12.18 27.29 10.39
C GLU A 371 -13.08 26.62 9.32
N PRO A 372 -13.38 27.33 8.21
CA PRO A 372 -13.94 26.72 7.02
C PRO A 372 -12.87 25.92 6.27
N THR A 373 -13.13 24.63 6.01
CA THR A 373 -12.12 23.76 5.39
C THR A 373 -12.71 22.55 4.66
N SER A 374 -11.94 22.01 3.71
CA SER A 374 -12.16 20.70 3.08
C SER A 374 -11.65 19.52 3.94
N GLY A 375 -11.18 19.81 5.17
CA GLY A 375 -10.88 18.83 6.21
C GLY A 375 -9.44 18.85 6.69
N ASN A 376 -8.45 18.79 5.80
CA ASN A 376 -7.04 18.65 6.19
C ASN A 376 -6.50 19.84 7.02
N THR A 377 -6.86 21.07 6.68
CA THR A 377 -6.52 22.25 7.50
C THR A 377 -7.20 22.19 8.85
N GLY A 378 -8.45 21.72 8.89
CA GLY A 378 -9.15 21.48 10.16
C GLY A 378 -8.43 20.46 11.02
N ILE A 379 -7.90 19.38 10.44
CA ILE A 379 -7.15 18.36 11.18
C ILE A 379 -5.87 18.96 11.76
N GLY A 380 -5.11 19.73 10.97
CA GLY A 380 -3.90 20.40 11.45
C GLY A 380 -4.18 21.40 12.57
N LEU A 381 -5.27 22.17 12.45
CA LEU A 381 -5.73 23.11 13.48
C LEU A 381 -6.23 22.39 14.73
N ALA A 382 -7.09 21.38 14.60
CA ALA A 382 -7.63 20.61 15.72
C ALA A 382 -6.51 19.90 16.50
N LEU A 383 -5.53 19.31 15.80
CA LEU A 383 -4.37 18.69 16.43
C LEU A 383 -3.58 19.73 17.26
N THR A 384 -3.30 20.88 16.66
CA THR A 384 -2.55 21.96 17.32
C THR A 384 -3.35 22.57 18.49
N ALA A 385 -4.65 22.74 18.31
CA ALA A 385 -5.60 23.22 19.31
C ALA A 385 -5.67 22.28 20.52
N ALA A 386 -5.78 20.98 20.28
CA ALA A 386 -5.79 19.97 21.33
C ALA A 386 -4.50 19.99 22.17
N VAL A 387 -3.34 20.22 21.53
CA VAL A 387 -2.06 20.35 22.23
C VAL A 387 -1.96 21.64 23.04
N LYS A 388 -2.47 22.75 22.50
CA LYS A 388 -2.32 24.10 23.10
C LYS A 388 -3.50 24.53 23.98
N GLY A 389 -4.55 23.72 24.07
CA GLY A 389 -5.71 23.99 24.94
C GLY A 389 -6.73 24.97 24.36
N TYR A 390 -6.91 24.97 23.03
CA TYR A 390 -7.96 25.75 22.36
C TYR A 390 -9.18 24.89 22.07
N LYS A 391 -10.37 25.52 22.10
CA LYS A 391 -11.56 24.89 21.50
C LYS A 391 -11.46 24.99 19.99
N CYS A 392 -11.95 23.97 19.27
CA CYS A 392 -11.87 23.94 17.81
C CYS A 392 -13.24 23.57 17.23
N ILE A 393 -13.74 24.42 16.32
CA ILE A 393 -14.96 24.21 15.56
C ILE A 393 -14.61 24.19 14.08
N ILE A 394 -14.91 23.09 13.40
CA ILE A 394 -14.63 22.93 11.98
C ILE A 394 -15.94 23.00 11.20
N VAL A 395 -15.97 23.90 10.21
CA VAL A 395 -17.08 24.01 9.26
C VAL A 395 -16.65 23.39 7.93
N MET A 396 -17.34 22.35 7.48
CA MET A 396 -16.97 21.64 6.24
C MET A 396 -18.19 21.22 5.40
N PRO A 397 -18.06 21.14 4.06
CA PRO A 397 -19.15 20.67 3.21
C PRO A 397 -19.48 19.18 3.42
N ASP A 398 -20.71 18.76 3.14
CA ASP A 398 -21.17 17.37 3.24
C ASP A 398 -20.48 16.40 2.27
N LYS A 399 -19.89 16.90 1.18
CA LYS A 399 -19.11 16.09 0.22
C LYS A 399 -17.84 15.47 0.85
N MET A 400 -17.30 16.08 1.89
CA MET A 400 -16.02 15.65 2.49
C MET A 400 -16.17 14.32 3.23
N SER A 401 -15.15 13.46 3.12
CA SER A 401 -15.21 12.09 3.63
C SER A 401 -15.57 11.95 5.12
N SER A 402 -16.21 10.83 5.45
CA SER A 402 -16.60 10.49 6.82
C SER A 402 -15.40 10.28 7.75
N GLU A 403 -14.27 9.84 7.18
CA GLU A 403 -13.04 9.57 7.89
C GLU A 403 -12.39 10.85 8.41
N LYS A 404 -12.46 11.95 7.65
CA LYS A 404 -12.02 13.27 8.12
C LYS A 404 -12.82 13.73 9.32
N GLU A 405 -14.14 13.56 9.27
CA GLU A 405 -15.02 13.89 10.40
C GLU A 405 -14.70 13.04 11.62
N ALA A 406 -14.62 11.72 11.46
CA ALA A 406 -14.30 10.80 12.54
C ALA A 406 -12.97 11.18 13.21
N TYR A 407 -11.95 11.51 12.42
CA TYR A 407 -10.65 11.92 12.95
C TYR A 407 -10.70 13.25 13.69
N LEU A 408 -11.41 14.25 13.16
CA LEU A 408 -11.63 15.53 13.82
C LEU A 408 -12.36 15.41 15.16
N ARG A 409 -13.42 14.59 15.22
CA ARG A 409 -14.12 14.31 16.48
C ARG A 409 -13.20 13.64 17.49
N CYS A 410 -12.33 12.73 17.06
CA CYS A 410 -11.33 12.10 17.93
C CYS A 410 -10.31 13.10 18.48
N LEU A 411 -10.02 14.18 17.76
CA LEU A 411 -9.17 15.28 18.22
C LEU A 411 -9.91 16.27 19.14
N GLY A 412 -11.20 16.05 19.41
CA GLY A 412 -12.02 16.92 20.25
C GLY A 412 -12.57 18.15 19.54
N ALA A 413 -12.53 18.20 18.20
CA ALA A 413 -13.14 19.28 17.45
C ALA A 413 -14.66 19.08 17.33
N GLU A 414 -15.41 20.17 17.47
CA GLU A 414 -16.81 20.25 17.09
C GLU A 414 -16.91 20.42 15.57
N ILE A 415 -17.96 19.86 14.96
CA ILE A 415 -18.09 19.83 13.50
C ILE A 415 -19.47 20.31 13.10
N VAL A 416 -19.47 21.27 12.18
CA VAL A 416 -20.67 21.79 11.52
C VAL A 416 -20.56 21.48 10.03
N ARG A 417 -21.62 20.87 9.51
CA ARG A 417 -21.73 20.51 8.09
C ARG A 417 -22.51 21.57 7.33
N THR A 418 -22.15 21.78 6.06
CA THR A 418 -22.87 22.66 5.14
C THR A 418 -23.19 21.94 3.82
N PRO A 419 -24.27 22.33 3.12
CA PRO A 419 -24.59 21.76 1.82
C PRO A 419 -23.42 21.89 0.83
N ALA A 420 -23.10 20.81 0.12
CA ALA A 420 -22.00 20.80 -0.86
C ALA A 420 -22.29 21.64 -2.12
N SER A 421 -23.57 21.92 -2.39
CA SER A 421 -24.04 22.73 -3.51
C SER A 421 -24.12 24.23 -3.20
N ALA A 422 -23.88 24.63 -1.95
CA ALA A 422 -23.92 26.04 -1.57
C ALA A 422 -22.73 26.78 -2.20
N ASN A 423 -23.03 27.85 -2.93
CA ASN A 423 -22.03 28.78 -3.46
C ASN A 423 -21.32 29.49 -2.31
N PHE A 424 -20.18 30.12 -2.59
CA PHE A 424 -19.37 30.75 -1.55
C PHE A 424 -20.08 31.91 -0.83
N ASP A 425 -21.02 32.58 -1.50
CA ASP A 425 -21.80 33.73 -1.02
C ASP A 425 -23.19 33.35 -0.47
N ASP A 426 -23.57 32.08 -0.54
CA ASP A 426 -24.84 31.60 0.03
C ASP A 426 -24.82 31.67 1.57
N PRO A 427 -25.95 31.99 2.25
CA PRO A 427 -26.03 32.01 3.72
C PRO A 427 -25.60 30.69 4.38
N ASP A 428 -25.82 29.57 3.68
CA ASP A 428 -25.45 28.22 4.11
C ASP A 428 -24.03 27.82 3.68
N SER A 429 -23.25 28.74 3.09
CA SER A 429 -21.87 28.46 2.70
C SER A 429 -20.98 28.23 3.92
N VAL A 430 -19.88 27.49 3.71
CA VAL A 430 -18.87 27.28 4.77
C VAL A 430 -18.36 28.58 5.39
N PHE A 431 -18.33 29.67 4.61
CA PHE A 431 -17.81 30.97 5.04
C PHE A 431 -18.82 31.69 5.94
N LEU A 432 -20.05 31.89 5.46
CA LEU A 432 -21.07 32.64 6.19
C LEU A 432 -21.55 31.88 7.44
N VAL A 433 -21.59 30.54 7.39
CA VAL A 433 -21.83 29.72 8.58
C VAL A 433 -20.71 29.89 9.61
N SER A 434 -19.44 29.91 9.19
CA SER A 434 -18.31 30.16 10.10
C SER A 434 -18.42 31.53 10.78
N GLU A 435 -18.76 32.58 10.02
CA GLU A 435 -18.97 33.93 10.55
C GLU A 435 -20.16 34.02 11.50
N SER A 436 -21.27 33.34 11.18
CA SER A 436 -22.44 33.25 12.05
C SER A 436 -22.10 32.61 13.40
N ILE A 437 -21.31 31.52 13.41
CA ILE A 437 -20.85 30.87 14.64
C ILE A 437 -19.94 31.81 15.43
N LYS A 438 -18.98 32.47 14.76
CA LYS A 438 -18.09 33.45 15.40
C LYS A 438 -18.89 34.55 16.08
N ASN A 439 -19.87 35.13 15.39
CA ASN A 439 -20.70 36.22 15.92
C ASN A 439 -21.53 35.79 17.14
N LYS A 440 -21.97 34.53 17.19
CA LYS A 440 -22.69 33.96 18.35
C LYS A 440 -21.78 33.76 19.56
N ILE A 441 -20.53 33.33 19.38
CA ILE A 441 -19.57 33.11 20.48
C ILE A 441 -18.98 34.43 20.97
N GLY A 442 -18.75 35.39 20.08
CA GLY A 442 -18.24 36.72 20.40
C GLY A 442 -16.71 36.83 20.33
N SER A 443 -16.13 37.66 21.19
CA SER A 443 -14.74 38.13 21.06
C SER A 443 -13.65 37.07 21.33
N THR A 444 -14.02 35.92 21.88
CA THR A 444 -13.11 34.79 22.15
C THR A 444 -13.08 33.77 21.00
N ALA A 445 -13.83 34.00 19.92
CA ALA A 445 -13.85 33.17 18.74
C ALA A 445 -13.10 33.81 17.55
N HIS A 446 -12.25 33.02 16.91
CA HIS A 446 -11.36 33.49 15.86
C HIS A 446 -11.44 32.59 14.63
N ILE A 447 -11.65 33.21 13.47
CA ILE A 447 -11.49 32.54 12.18
C ILE A 447 -10.09 32.88 11.67
N LEU A 448 -9.22 31.88 11.53
CA LEU A 448 -7.85 32.11 11.07
C LEU A 448 -7.80 32.32 9.55
N ASN A 449 -8.74 31.72 8.83
CA ASN A 449 -9.02 31.92 7.41
C ASN A 449 -7.84 31.60 6.48
N GLN A 450 -7.61 30.32 6.23
CA GLN A 450 -6.55 29.81 5.34
C GLN A 450 -6.55 30.38 3.92
N TYR A 451 -7.67 30.96 3.46
CA TYR A 451 -7.82 31.50 2.10
C TYR A 451 -7.24 32.90 1.95
N THR A 452 -7.09 33.63 3.06
CA THR A 452 -6.57 35.01 3.10
C THR A 452 -5.36 35.17 4.01
N ASN A 453 -5.13 34.23 4.93
CA ASN A 453 -4.06 34.32 5.92
C ASN A 453 -2.66 34.18 5.27
N PRO A 454 -1.79 35.19 5.39
CA PRO A 454 -0.46 35.17 4.76
C PRO A 454 0.44 34.06 5.32
N TYR A 455 0.15 33.56 6.52
CA TYR A 455 0.92 32.48 7.14
C TYR A 455 0.68 31.11 6.52
N ASN A 456 -0.35 30.96 5.66
CA ASN A 456 -0.49 29.79 4.80
C ASN A 456 0.67 29.68 3.80
N PRO A 457 0.86 30.63 2.85
CA PRO A 457 2.00 30.57 1.93
C PRO A 457 3.36 30.75 2.63
N ILE A 458 3.45 31.53 3.71
CA ILE A 458 4.72 31.74 4.42
C ILE A 458 5.23 30.44 5.05
N ALA A 459 4.37 29.58 5.61
CA ALA A 459 4.80 28.28 6.14
C ALA A 459 5.53 27.44 5.06
N HIS A 460 5.04 27.48 3.83
CA HIS A 460 5.65 26.76 2.72
C HIS A 460 6.90 27.44 2.16
N PHE A 461 6.94 28.77 2.19
CA PHE A 461 8.12 29.55 1.81
C PHE A 461 9.28 29.33 2.77
N ASP A 462 9.04 29.38 4.08
CA ASP A 462 10.07 29.28 5.11
C ASP A 462 10.54 27.84 5.35
N GLU A 463 9.62 26.86 5.32
CA GLU A 463 9.92 25.49 5.72
C GLU A 463 9.94 24.54 4.53
N THR A 464 8.79 24.35 3.87
CA THR A 464 8.65 23.31 2.83
C THR A 464 9.62 23.53 1.67
N ALA A 465 9.81 24.78 1.23
CA ALA A 465 10.71 25.11 0.14
C ALA A 465 12.18 24.88 0.53
N GLU A 466 12.59 25.31 1.72
CA GLU A 466 13.97 25.11 2.20
C GLU A 466 14.28 23.61 2.36
N GLU A 467 13.30 22.81 2.80
CA GLU A 467 13.45 21.35 2.82
C GLU A 467 13.67 20.77 1.42
N ILE A 468 12.86 21.16 0.44
CA ILE A 468 13.01 20.70 -0.95
C ILE A 468 14.35 21.13 -1.54
N LEU A 469 14.75 22.39 -1.33
CA LEU A 469 16.03 22.91 -1.83
C LEU A 469 17.20 22.12 -1.25
N ARG A 470 17.19 21.88 0.06
CA ARG A 470 18.21 21.06 0.73
C ARG A 470 18.25 19.64 0.17
N ASP A 471 17.09 19.00 0.02
CA ASP A 471 16.99 17.61 -0.46
C ASP A 471 17.38 17.50 -1.96
N CYS A 472 17.24 18.60 -2.72
CA CYS A 472 17.68 18.71 -4.11
C CYS A 472 19.13 19.22 -4.28
N THR A 473 19.82 19.55 -3.19
CA THR A 473 21.22 20.01 -3.22
C THR A 473 22.17 18.82 -3.39
N GLN A 474 23.02 18.87 -4.40
CA GLN A 474 24.03 17.85 -4.69
C GLN A 474 25.27 18.01 -3.79
N GLU A 475 26.15 17.01 -3.75
CA GLU A 475 27.37 17.03 -2.93
C GLU A 475 28.31 18.22 -3.24
N ASN A 476 28.26 18.74 -4.48
CA ASN A 476 29.00 19.92 -4.91
C ASN A 476 28.35 21.26 -4.48
N GLY A 477 27.25 21.22 -3.72
CA GLY A 477 26.49 22.38 -3.27
C GLY A 477 25.53 22.97 -4.32
N GLN A 478 25.47 22.42 -5.54
CA GLN A 478 24.55 22.89 -6.57
C GLN A 478 23.16 22.31 -6.36
N ILE A 479 22.13 23.16 -6.43
CA ILE A 479 20.74 22.72 -6.39
C ILE A 479 20.33 22.24 -7.78
N LYS A 480 19.93 20.97 -7.88
CA LYS A 480 19.38 20.38 -9.10
C LYS A 480 17.88 20.23 -8.94
N LEU A 481 17.11 21.12 -9.54
CA LEU A 481 15.65 21.07 -9.56
C LEU A 481 15.17 21.72 -10.85
N ASP A 482 14.59 20.93 -11.75
CA ASP A 482 14.15 21.38 -13.07
C ASP A 482 12.65 21.64 -13.10
N MET A 483 11.87 20.89 -12.34
CA MET A 483 10.42 21.07 -12.27
C MET A 483 9.85 20.70 -10.90
N LEU A 484 8.88 21.48 -10.44
CA LEU A 484 8.11 21.23 -9.22
C LEU A 484 6.61 21.20 -9.56
N VAL A 485 5.94 20.12 -9.19
CA VAL A 485 4.54 19.85 -9.54
C VAL A 485 3.70 19.64 -8.29
N MET A 486 2.51 20.26 -8.23
CA MET A 486 1.58 20.05 -7.12
C MET A 486 0.13 20.35 -7.50
N GLY A 487 -0.79 19.62 -6.89
CA GLY A 487 -2.21 19.96 -6.86
C GLY A 487 -2.47 21.27 -6.12
N VAL A 488 -3.34 22.12 -6.66
CA VAL A 488 -3.62 23.47 -6.16
C VAL A 488 -5.02 23.54 -5.55
N GLY A 489 -5.08 23.80 -4.24
CA GLY A 489 -6.31 24.11 -3.50
C GLY A 489 -6.38 25.60 -3.18
N THR A 490 -6.12 25.98 -1.92
CA THR A 490 -6.10 27.40 -1.51
C THR A 490 -5.04 28.22 -2.26
N GLY A 491 -4.03 27.57 -2.85
CA GLY A 491 -2.89 28.22 -3.48
C GLY A 491 -1.70 28.48 -2.57
N GLY A 492 -1.86 28.41 -1.24
CA GLY A 492 -0.78 28.76 -0.31
C GLY A 492 0.50 27.92 -0.52
N THR A 493 0.35 26.61 -0.70
CA THR A 493 1.49 25.71 -0.97
C THR A 493 2.25 26.08 -2.24
N ILE A 494 1.54 26.26 -3.37
CA ILE A 494 2.20 26.61 -4.64
C ILE A 494 2.81 28.00 -4.58
N THR A 495 2.13 28.98 -3.99
CA THR A 495 2.64 30.35 -3.88
C THR A 495 3.88 30.46 -3.00
N GLY A 496 3.89 29.80 -1.84
CA GLY A 496 5.07 29.79 -0.97
C GLY A 496 6.28 29.12 -1.63
N LEU A 497 6.06 27.94 -2.22
CA LEU A 497 7.10 27.20 -2.94
C LEU A 497 7.59 27.98 -4.16
N LEU A 498 6.69 28.45 -5.02
CA LEU A 498 6.98 29.29 -6.19
C LEU A 498 7.96 30.41 -5.83
N ARG A 499 7.60 31.25 -4.86
CA ARG A 499 8.37 32.44 -4.51
C ARG A 499 9.78 32.07 -4.07
N LYS A 500 9.93 31.09 -3.17
CA LYS A 500 11.26 30.68 -2.68
C LYS A 500 12.08 29.99 -3.77
N ILE A 501 11.47 29.06 -4.50
CA ILE A 501 12.17 28.29 -5.52
C ILE A 501 12.64 29.21 -6.65
N LYS A 502 11.81 30.12 -7.16
CA LYS A 502 12.24 31.08 -8.19
C LYS A 502 13.35 32.02 -7.72
N MET A 503 13.45 32.33 -6.42
CA MET A 503 14.59 33.09 -5.87
C MET A 503 15.92 32.33 -5.90
N LYS A 504 15.88 30.99 -5.74
CA LYS A 504 17.08 30.15 -5.60
C LYS A 504 17.44 29.38 -6.87
N VAL A 505 16.43 29.01 -7.65
CA VAL A 505 16.49 28.25 -8.89
C VAL A 505 15.52 28.89 -9.91
N PRO A 506 15.87 30.05 -10.50
CA PRO A 506 14.94 30.83 -11.33
C PRO A 506 14.36 30.07 -12.53
N ASN A 507 15.13 29.13 -13.06
CA ASN A 507 14.77 28.33 -14.24
C ASN A 507 13.94 27.08 -13.90
N CYS A 508 13.68 26.78 -12.62
CA CYS A 508 12.79 25.67 -12.25
C CYS A 508 11.37 25.96 -12.75
N LEU A 509 10.79 25.00 -13.46
CA LEU A 509 9.40 25.04 -13.91
C LEU A 509 8.45 24.75 -12.74
N ILE A 510 7.43 25.59 -12.56
CA ILE A 510 6.43 25.47 -11.51
C ILE A 510 5.10 25.12 -12.16
N VAL A 511 4.60 23.91 -11.87
CA VAL A 511 3.41 23.35 -12.49
C VAL A 511 2.29 23.20 -11.47
N GLY A 512 1.18 23.91 -11.71
CA GLY A 512 -0.05 23.78 -10.95
C GLY A 512 -0.97 22.72 -11.54
N VAL A 513 -1.43 21.78 -10.72
CA VAL A 513 -2.44 20.79 -11.12
C VAL A 513 -3.79 21.18 -10.54
N ASP A 514 -4.79 21.27 -11.40
CA ASP A 514 -6.13 21.76 -11.08
C ASP A 514 -7.17 20.77 -11.63
N PRO A 515 -8.15 20.31 -10.83
CA PRO A 515 -9.12 19.34 -11.34
C PRO A 515 -10.01 19.94 -12.44
N VAL A 516 -10.51 19.09 -13.33
CA VAL A 516 -11.61 19.45 -14.23
C VAL A 516 -12.83 19.84 -13.37
N GLY A 517 -13.47 20.96 -13.70
CA GLY A 517 -14.57 21.55 -12.92
C GLY A 517 -14.16 22.70 -11.99
N SER A 518 -12.87 22.86 -11.70
CA SER A 518 -12.32 24.05 -11.01
C SER A 518 -11.98 25.17 -11.97
N ILE A 519 -11.96 26.43 -11.50
CA ILE A 519 -11.60 27.61 -12.31
C ILE A 519 -10.18 28.14 -12.03
N LEU A 520 -9.40 27.53 -11.13
CA LEU A 520 -8.10 28.09 -10.73
C LEU A 520 -7.10 28.22 -11.89
N ALA A 521 -7.07 27.23 -12.79
CA ALA A 521 -6.23 27.27 -13.99
C ALA A 521 -6.76 28.23 -15.07
N ASN A 522 -8.07 28.52 -15.08
CA ASN A 522 -8.70 29.46 -16.01
C ASN A 522 -9.80 30.26 -15.30
N PRO A 523 -9.45 31.36 -14.61
CA PRO A 523 -10.41 32.15 -13.84
C PRO A 523 -11.50 32.81 -14.68
N GLN A 524 -11.36 32.84 -16.01
CA GLN A 524 -12.37 33.39 -16.93
C GLN A 524 -13.46 32.36 -17.27
N SER A 525 -13.25 31.08 -16.96
CA SER A 525 -14.26 30.04 -17.16
C SER A 525 -15.44 30.25 -16.20
N LYS A 526 -16.66 30.19 -16.73
CA LYS A 526 -17.90 30.17 -15.93
C LYS A 526 -18.47 28.76 -15.75
N GLU A 527 -17.89 27.77 -16.42
CA GLU A 527 -18.33 26.38 -16.33
C GLU A 527 -17.61 25.71 -15.16
N THR A 528 -18.35 25.47 -14.08
CA THR A 528 -17.92 24.60 -12.98
C THR A 528 -18.69 23.29 -13.06
N THR A 529 -18.01 22.19 -12.76
CA THR A 529 -18.64 20.87 -12.69
C THR A 529 -18.21 20.18 -11.40
N PRO A 530 -19.12 19.44 -10.74
CA PRO A 530 -18.75 18.66 -9.57
C PRO A 530 -17.70 17.60 -9.91
N TYR A 531 -16.72 17.44 -9.02
CA TYR A 531 -15.70 16.39 -9.06
C TYR A 531 -15.65 15.65 -7.72
N GLU A 532 -14.98 14.51 -7.63
CA GLU A 532 -14.87 13.65 -6.44
C GLU A 532 -13.55 13.82 -5.67
N ILE A 533 -12.48 14.26 -6.33
CA ILE A 533 -11.22 14.60 -5.67
C ILE A 533 -11.47 15.66 -4.59
N GLU A 534 -10.78 15.52 -3.47
CA GLU A 534 -10.84 16.43 -2.33
C GLU A 534 -9.51 17.15 -2.12
N GLY A 535 -9.58 18.42 -1.71
CA GLY A 535 -8.42 19.21 -1.27
C GLY A 535 -7.73 20.05 -2.34
N ILE A 536 -8.12 19.93 -3.61
CA ILE A 536 -7.66 20.75 -4.74
C ILE A 536 -8.85 21.23 -5.58
N GLY A 537 -8.67 22.35 -6.28
CA GLY A 537 -9.71 23.02 -7.06
C GLY A 537 -10.68 23.88 -6.24
N TYR A 538 -11.18 24.96 -6.85
CA TYR A 538 -12.22 25.84 -6.29
C TYR A 538 -12.99 26.56 -7.41
N GLU A 539 -14.19 27.02 -7.08
CA GLU A 539 -15.06 27.85 -7.93
C GLU A 539 -14.83 29.36 -7.71
N PHE A 540 -13.85 29.70 -6.87
CA PHE A 540 -13.41 31.07 -6.60
C PHE A 540 -11.88 31.11 -6.55
N SER A 541 -11.29 32.30 -6.68
CA SER A 541 -9.85 32.52 -6.59
C SER A 541 -9.45 32.97 -5.17
N PRO A 542 -8.78 32.13 -4.36
CA PRO A 542 -8.35 32.51 -3.03
C PRO A 542 -7.31 33.65 -3.04
N THR A 543 -7.34 34.53 -2.04
CA THR A 543 -6.40 35.67 -1.95
C THR A 543 -4.94 35.23 -1.81
N VAL A 544 -4.68 34.10 -1.15
CA VAL A 544 -3.30 33.59 -0.98
C VAL A 544 -2.73 32.94 -2.24
N LEU A 545 -3.53 32.71 -3.28
CA LEU A 545 -3.07 32.16 -4.56
C LEU A 545 -2.46 33.27 -5.43
N ASP A 546 -1.15 33.26 -5.53
CA ASP A 546 -0.40 34.01 -6.53
C ASP A 546 -0.23 33.17 -7.80
N THR A 547 -0.98 33.50 -8.84
CA THR A 547 -0.86 32.84 -10.15
C THR A 547 0.31 33.38 -10.97
N LYS A 548 0.85 34.55 -10.62
CA LYS A 548 1.96 35.17 -11.35
C LYS A 548 3.25 34.43 -11.01
N GLY A 549 3.70 33.62 -11.97
CA GLY A 549 4.92 32.81 -11.87
C GLY A 549 4.68 31.32 -11.99
N ILE A 550 3.43 30.86 -11.95
CA ILE A 550 3.11 29.47 -12.33
C ILE A 550 3.36 29.36 -13.83
N ASP A 551 4.35 28.56 -14.22
CA ASP A 551 4.79 28.45 -15.61
C ASP A 551 3.80 27.63 -16.45
N LYS A 552 3.10 26.67 -15.81
CA LYS A 552 2.14 25.80 -16.50
C LYS A 552 1.02 25.31 -15.59
N TRP A 553 -0.17 25.21 -16.14
CA TRP A 553 -1.31 24.53 -15.53
C TRP A 553 -1.58 23.20 -16.22
N CYS A 554 -2.00 22.19 -15.44
CA CYS A 554 -2.44 20.90 -15.95
C CYS A 554 -3.79 20.53 -15.36
N LYS A 555 -4.75 20.20 -16.24
CA LYS A 555 -6.06 19.68 -15.86
C LYS A 555 -6.03 18.16 -15.69
N THR A 556 -6.67 17.67 -14.62
CA THR A 556 -6.80 16.23 -14.35
C THR A 556 -8.23 15.87 -13.94
N GLY A 557 -8.75 14.77 -14.47
CA GLY A 557 -10.05 14.21 -14.09
C GLY A 557 -9.97 13.27 -12.89
N ASP A 558 -11.12 12.95 -12.31
CA ASP A 558 -11.24 12.07 -11.13
C ASP A 558 -10.73 10.65 -11.40
N HIS A 559 -11.24 10.01 -12.46
CA HIS A 559 -10.94 8.62 -12.81
C HIS A 559 -9.43 8.36 -12.86
N GLU A 560 -8.73 9.07 -13.73
CA GLU A 560 -7.29 8.95 -13.95
C GLU A 560 -6.47 9.29 -12.70
N SER A 561 -6.93 10.26 -11.89
CA SER A 561 -6.26 10.65 -10.64
C SER A 561 -6.37 9.57 -9.57
N PHE A 562 -7.55 8.95 -9.41
CA PHE A 562 -7.73 7.88 -8.44
C PHE A 562 -7.02 6.59 -8.88
N VAL A 563 -7.05 6.25 -10.16
CA VAL A 563 -6.23 5.14 -10.70
C VAL A 563 -4.76 5.40 -10.40
N MET A 564 -4.26 6.61 -10.65
CA MET A 564 -2.89 7.01 -10.32
C MET A 564 -2.58 6.88 -8.82
N ALA A 565 -3.48 7.33 -7.93
CA ALA A 565 -3.30 7.20 -6.49
C ALA A 565 -3.22 5.72 -6.05
N ARG A 566 -4.07 4.83 -6.60
CA ARG A 566 -3.98 3.38 -6.32
C ARG A 566 -2.68 2.77 -6.83
N ARG A 567 -2.17 3.25 -7.97
CA ARG A 567 -0.86 2.84 -8.49
C ARG A 567 0.29 3.29 -7.58
N LEU A 568 0.25 4.49 -7.02
CA LEU A 568 1.24 4.93 -6.01
C LEU A 568 1.26 4.00 -4.79
N ILE A 569 0.08 3.57 -4.33
CA ILE A 569 -0.03 2.62 -3.22
C ILE A 569 0.52 1.24 -3.63
N HIS A 570 0.14 0.74 -4.80
CA HIS A 570 0.45 -0.62 -5.22
C HIS A 570 1.89 -0.80 -5.73
N GLU A 571 2.37 0.12 -6.56
CA GLU A 571 3.67 0.05 -7.22
C GLU A 571 4.79 0.60 -6.33
N GLU A 572 4.53 1.70 -5.59
CA GLU A 572 5.56 2.40 -4.82
C GLU A 572 5.41 2.24 -3.28
N GLY A 573 4.32 1.65 -2.82
CA GLY A 573 4.05 1.52 -1.38
C GLY A 573 3.80 2.86 -0.68
N LEU A 574 3.41 3.90 -1.44
CA LEU A 574 3.15 5.25 -0.91
C LEU A 574 1.65 5.39 -0.62
N PRO A 575 1.21 5.42 0.67
CA PRO A 575 -0.19 5.47 1.05
C PRO A 575 -0.76 6.90 0.92
N SER A 576 -0.76 7.45 -0.29
CA SER A 576 -1.17 8.82 -0.58
C SER A 576 -2.64 8.94 -1.02
N GLY A 577 -3.19 10.14 -0.96
CA GLY A 577 -4.58 10.47 -1.32
C GLY A 577 -4.80 10.77 -2.81
N GLY A 578 -6.06 11.03 -3.18
CA GLY A 578 -6.45 11.28 -4.58
C GLY A 578 -5.77 12.49 -5.23
N SER A 579 -5.58 13.58 -4.46
CA SER A 579 -4.87 14.79 -4.93
C SER A 579 -3.39 14.54 -5.23
N SER A 580 -2.77 13.56 -4.56
CA SER A 580 -1.41 13.11 -4.85
C SER A 580 -1.36 12.35 -6.18
N GLY A 581 -2.37 11.52 -6.45
CA GLY A 581 -2.56 10.89 -7.75
C GLY A 581 -2.71 11.91 -8.87
N ALA A 582 -3.55 12.93 -8.67
CA ALA A 582 -3.69 14.05 -9.62
C ALA A 582 -2.34 14.76 -9.87
N ALA A 583 -1.57 15.08 -8.82
CA ALA A 583 -0.29 15.74 -8.96
C ALA A 583 0.75 14.92 -9.76
N VAL A 584 0.84 13.62 -9.49
CA VAL A 584 1.73 12.71 -10.22
C VAL A 584 1.29 12.57 -11.67
N LEU A 585 -0.03 12.49 -11.92
CA LEU A 585 -0.56 12.45 -13.28
C LEU A 585 -0.23 13.74 -14.05
N GLY A 586 -0.41 14.91 -13.43
CA GLY A 586 -0.03 16.19 -14.01
C GLY A 586 1.48 16.29 -14.30
N ALA A 587 2.31 15.71 -13.43
CA ALA A 587 3.75 15.63 -13.66
C ALA A 587 4.08 14.76 -14.87
N ILE A 588 3.50 13.56 -14.99
CA ILE A 588 3.70 12.66 -16.13
C ILE A 588 3.24 13.31 -17.44
N LYS A 589 2.04 13.93 -17.46
CA LYS A 589 1.54 14.67 -18.63
C LYS A 589 2.52 15.77 -19.04
N THR A 590 3.05 16.53 -18.08
CA THR A 590 3.97 17.63 -18.35
C THR A 590 5.35 17.16 -18.81
N ILE A 591 5.92 16.12 -18.18
CA ILE A 591 7.20 15.50 -18.58
C ILE A 591 7.14 15.06 -20.04
N LYS A 592 6.08 14.36 -20.43
CA LYS A 592 5.88 13.91 -21.82
C LYS A 592 5.80 15.08 -22.79
N GLN A 593 5.03 16.10 -22.45
CA GLN A 593 4.86 17.29 -23.31
C GLN A 593 6.15 18.09 -23.49
N LEU A 594 7.01 18.14 -22.47
CA LEU A 594 8.27 18.89 -22.50
C LEU A 594 9.48 18.05 -22.92
N GLY A 595 9.32 16.74 -23.10
CA GLY A 595 10.41 15.83 -23.44
C GLY A 595 11.49 15.73 -22.36
N LEU A 596 11.12 15.88 -21.08
CA LEU A 596 12.09 15.78 -19.98
C LEU A 596 12.60 14.34 -19.82
N GLY A 597 13.87 14.19 -19.42
CA GLY A 597 14.55 12.90 -19.31
C GLY A 597 15.35 12.78 -18.01
N LYS A 598 16.20 11.75 -17.94
CA LYS A 598 17.04 11.37 -16.76
C LYS A 598 17.98 12.42 -16.22
N ASP A 599 18.28 13.43 -17.01
CA ASP A 599 19.15 14.52 -16.58
C ASP A 599 18.34 15.65 -15.91
N ASN A 600 17.01 15.54 -15.87
CA ASN A 600 16.11 16.47 -15.17
C ASN A 600 15.68 15.89 -13.82
N ARG A 601 15.60 16.76 -12.82
CA ARG A 601 15.01 16.44 -11.52
C ARG A 601 13.63 17.08 -11.42
N VAL A 602 12.62 16.22 -11.32
CA VAL A 602 11.23 16.60 -11.06
C VAL A 602 10.85 16.23 -9.63
N VAL A 603 10.29 17.19 -8.90
CA VAL A 603 9.71 16.98 -7.56
C VAL A 603 8.19 17.08 -7.64
N VAL A 604 7.49 16.13 -7.03
CA VAL A 604 6.03 16.16 -6.92
C VAL A 604 5.61 16.21 -5.45
N ILE A 605 4.69 17.11 -5.11
CA ILE A 605 4.12 17.19 -3.76
C ILE A 605 3.01 16.14 -3.60
N LEU A 606 3.11 15.29 -2.58
CA LEU A 606 2.12 14.28 -2.23
C LEU A 606 1.40 14.71 -0.94
N HIS A 607 0.21 15.30 -1.10
CA HIS A 607 -0.40 16.19 -0.12
C HIS A 607 -0.89 15.53 1.17
N ASP A 608 -1.59 14.40 1.08
CA ASP A 608 -2.23 13.76 2.23
C ASP A 608 -2.29 12.23 2.09
N ASN A 609 -2.60 11.54 3.18
CA ASN A 609 -2.55 10.08 3.22
C ASN A 609 -3.92 9.44 2.95
N VAL A 610 -3.85 8.14 2.68
CA VAL A 610 -4.96 7.25 2.34
C VAL A 610 -6.03 7.13 3.45
N ARG A 611 -5.71 7.44 4.72
CA ARG A 611 -6.65 7.38 5.86
C ARG A 611 -7.94 8.13 5.56
N ASN A 612 -7.82 9.27 4.89
CA ASN A 612 -8.94 10.15 4.59
C ASN A 612 -9.92 9.55 3.57
N TYR A 613 -9.61 8.41 2.94
CA TYR A 613 -10.31 7.91 1.75
C TYR A 613 -10.52 6.38 1.77
N MET A 614 -10.46 5.76 2.95
CA MET A 614 -10.52 4.30 3.13
C MET A 614 -11.79 3.68 2.56
N THR A 615 -12.93 4.35 2.68
CA THR A 615 -14.22 3.94 2.09
C THR A 615 -14.52 4.65 0.76
N LYS A 616 -13.57 5.43 0.22
CA LYS A 616 -13.64 6.06 -1.10
C LYS A 616 -12.76 5.30 -2.10
N PHE A 617 -11.85 5.97 -2.80
CA PHE A 617 -11.09 5.40 -3.92
C PHE A 617 -10.24 4.15 -3.59
N VAL A 618 -10.00 3.89 -2.30
CA VAL A 618 -9.33 2.66 -1.83
C VAL A 618 -10.22 1.45 -2.04
N SER A 619 -11.53 1.61 -1.80
CA SER A 619 -12.55 0.60 -1.98
C SER A 619 -12.77 0.29 -3.46
N ASN A 620 -12.68 -0.99 -3.82
CA ASN A 620 -13.05 -1.44 -5.17
C ASN A 620 -14.52 -1.15 -5.46
N ASP A 621 -15.41 -1.32 -4.47
CA ASP A 621 -16.84 -1.13 -4.67
C ASP A 621 -17.15 0.33 -4.98
N TRP A 622 -16.50 1.26 -4.28
CA TRP A 622 -16.64 2.70 -4.53
C TRP A 622 -16.10 3.11 -5.90
N MET A 623 -14.94 2.56 -6.30
CA MET A 623 -14.36 2.80 -7.64
C MET A 623 -15.24 2.22 -8.76
N PHE A 624 -15.77 1.01 -8.56
CA PHE A 624 -16.63 0.32 -9.53
C PHE A 624 -17.96 1.05 -9.71
N SER A 625 -18.59 1.47 -8.61
CA SER A 625 -19.89 2.15 -8.65
C SER A 625 -19.82 3.52 -9.33
N ARG A 626 -18.63 4.11 -9.44
CA ARG A 626 -18.34 5.35 -10.20
C ARG A 626 -17.87 5.11 -11.62
N GLY A 627 -17.76 3.84 -12.04
CA GLY A 627 -17.26 3.48 -13.37
C GLY A 627 -15.77 3.74 -13.56
N TYR A 628 -15.00 3.86 -12.47
CA TYR A 628 -13.55 4.10 -12.53
C TYR A 628 -12.72 2.80 -12.61
N ILE A 629 -13.33 1.65 -12.36
CA ILE A 629 -12.74 0.33 -12.62
C ILE A 629 -13.82 -0.63 -13.10
N ASP A 630 -13.38 -1.69 -13.76
CA ASP A 630 -14.18 -2.88 -13.97
C ASP A 630 -14.05 -3.87 -12.81
N PHE A 631 -15.12 -4.63 -12.57
CA PHE A 631 -15.10 -5.69 -11.56
C PHE A 631 -14.72 -7.03 -12.22
N PRO A 632 -13.71 -7.77 -11.72
CA PRO A 632 -13.19 -8.98 -12.38
C PRO A 632 -14.21 -10.14 -12.48
N LEU A 633 -15.20 -10.19 -11.60
CA LEU A 633 -16.33 -11.14 -11.66
C LEU A 633 -17.55 -10.54 -12.35
N GLY A 634 -17.49 -9.26 -12.72
CA GLY A 634 -18.59 -8.55 -13.38
C GLY A 634 -18.96 -9.19 -14.69
N ASP A 635 -18.02 -9.80 -15.42
CA ASP A 635 -18.26 -10.38 -16.74
C ASP A 635 -19.19 -11.60 -16.69
N ILE A 636 -19.15 -12.38 -15.60
CA ILE A 636 -20.04 -13.52 -15.38
C ILE A 636 -21.50 -13.05 -15.23
N PHE A 637 -21.73 -11.92 -14.55
CA PHE A 637 -23.05 -11.30 -14.39
C PHE A 637 -23.46 -10.45 -15.61
N ARG A 638 -22.49 -9.74 -16.21
CA ARG A 638 -22.66 -8.88 -17.38
C ARG A 638 -23.08 -9.69 -18.60
N ASN A 639 -22.59 -10.90 -18.81
CA ASN A 639 -23.00 -11.73 -19.96
C ASN A 639 -24.52 -11.97 -20.02
N HIS A 640 -25.19 -12.01 -18.86
CA HIS A 640 -26.64 -12.11 -18.80
C HIS A 640 -27.30 -10.74 -19.04
N TRP A 641 -26.81 -9.68 -18.40
CA TRP A 641 -27.37 -8.32 -18.53
C TRP A 641 -27.09 -7.64 -19.88
N ILE A 642 -26.05 -8.05 -20.61
CA ILE A 642 -25.68 -7.51 -21.93
C ILE A 642 -26.76 -7.82 -22.97
N ASN A 643 -27.48 -8.94 -22.82
CA ASN A 643 -28.53 -9.36 -23.72
C ASN A 643 -29.93 -8.90 -23.29
N THR A 644 -30.02 -8.10 -22.23
CA THR A 644 -31.30 -7.63 -21.68
C THR A 644 -31.39 -6.12 -21.78
N THR A 645 -32.55 -5.62 -22.20
CA THR A 645 -32.77 -4.18 -22.36
C THR A 645 -33.31 -3.54 -21.07
N LEU A 646 -33.21 -2.21 -20.97
CA LEU A 646 -33.89 -1.49 -19.89
C LEU A 646 -35.43 -1.66 -19.97
N ASN A 647 -35.98 -1.79 -21.17
CA ASN A 647 -37.42 -2.05 -21.36
C ASN A 647 -37.83 -3.38 -20.73
N GLU A 648 -37.08 -4.45 -21.02
CA GLU A 648 -37.34 -5.77 -20.43
C GLU A 648 -37.24 -5.74 -18.89
N LEU A 649 -36.24 -5.06 -18.33
CA LEU A 649 -36.18 -4.86 -16.87
C LEU A 649 -37.46 -4.21 -16.35
N ILE A 650 -37.87 -3.08 -16.93
CA ILE A 650 -39.03 -2.32 -16.45
C ILE A 650 -40.33 -3.12 -16.59
N ASP A 651 -40.49 -3.92 -17.63
CA ASP A 651 -41.66 -4.77 -17.84
C ASP A 651 -41.81 -5.86 -16.75
N ASP A 652 -40.71 -6.34 -16.18
CA ASP A 652 -40.72 -7.36 -15.13
C ASP A 652 -40.82 -6.79 -13.71
N LEU A 653 -40.52 -5.50 -13.54
CA LEU A 653 -40.51 -4.88 -12.22
C LEU A 653 -41.92 -4.44 -11.78
N PRO A 654 -42.14 -4.27 -10.46
CA PRO A 654 -43.38 -3.70 -9.96
C PRO A 654 -43.69 -2.35 -10.61
N LYS A 655 -44.97 -2.13 -10.93
CA LYS A 655 -45.44 -0.89 -11.55
C LYS A 655 -45.00 0.32 -10.73
N THR A 656 -44.32 1.27 -11.39
CA THR A 656 -43.97 2.55 -10.78
C THR A 656 -45.23 3.39 -10.53
N ILE A 657 -45.41 3.84 -9.29
CA ILE A 657 -46.52 4.71 -8.92
C ILE A 657 -46.00 6.13 -8.73
N LYS A 658 -46.53 7.05 -9.53
CA LYS A 658 -46.18 8.47 -9.52
C LYS A 658 -47.17 9.23 -8.63
N ILE A 659 -46.68 10.17 -7.84
CA ILE A 659 -47.49 11.05 -6.98
C ILE A 659 -47.10 12.51 -7.21
N THR A 660 -48.07 13.41 -7.23
CA THR A 660 -47.82 14.83 -7.46
C THR A 660 -47.33 15.54 -6.19
N ASN A 661 -46.59 16.62 -6.36
CA ASN A 661 -45.92 17.33 -5.27
C ASN A 661 -46.87 18.04 -4.28
N GLU A 662 -48.14 18.22 -4.64
CA GLU A 662 -49.18 18.83 -3.81
C GLU A 662 -49.86 17.85 -2.84
N LYS A 663 -49.52 16.55 -2.92
CA LYS A 663 -50.07 15.54 -2.01
C LYS A 663 -49.44 15.65 -0.62
N THR A 664 -50.21 15.25 0.38
CA THR A 664 -49.75 15.18 1.77
C THR A 664 -49.03 13.88 2.07
N ILE A 665 -48.18 13.88 3.11
CA ILE A 665 -47.50 12.69 3.63
C ILE A 665 -48.50 11.57 3.96
N LYS A 666 -49.66 11.92 4.53
CA LYS A 666 -50.73 10.95 4.81
C LYS A 666 -51.24 10.28 3.53
N GLN A 667 -51.60 11.08 2.52
CA GLN A 667 -52.10 10.55 1.24
C GLN A 667 -51.07 9.64 0.56
N ALA A 668 -49.79 10.00 0.60
CA ALA A 668 -48.72 9.18 0.06
C ALA A 668 -48.52 7.88 0.84
N SER A 669 -48.61 7.93 2.17
CA SER A 669 -48.51 6.75 3.03
C SER A 669 -49.69 5.79 2.83
N ASP A 670 -50.90 6.33 2.69
CA ASP A 670 -52.10 5.56 2.39
C ASP A 670 -51.99 4.87 1.02
N LEU A 671 -51.41 5.56 0.02
CA LEU A 671 -51.20 5.01 -1.33
C LEU A 671 -50.15 3.88 -1.34
N ILE A 672 -49.03 4.05 -0.64
CA ILE A 672 -48.03 2.97 -0.43
C ILE A 672 -48.71 1.71 0.10
N LYS A 673 -49.60 1.87 1.08
CA LYS A 673 -50.31 0.76 1.73
C LYS A 673 -51.36 0.13 0.82
N SER A 674 -52.16 0.93 0.11
CA SER A 674 -53.24 0.41 -0.74
C SER A 674 -52.72 -0.30 -1.98
N GLU A 675 -51.65 0.23 -2.57
CA GLU A 675 -51.04 -0.33 -3.79
C GLU A 675 -49.98 -1.39 -3.48
N ASN A 676 -49.66 -1.61 -2.20
CA ASN A 676 -48.65 -2.56 -1.74
C ASN A 676 -47.28 -2.37 -2.43
N VAL A 677 -46.85 -1.12 -2.58
CA VAL A 677 -45.55 -0.74 -3.17
C VAL A 677 -44.60 -0.27 -2.08
N ARG A 678 -43.28 -0.34 -2.33
CA ARG A 678 -42.27 0.09 -1.34
C ARG A 678 -42.03 1.60 -1.32
N ALA A 679 -42.19 2.24 -2.47
CA ALA A 679 -41.89 3.65 -2.67
C ALA A 679 -42.73 4.23 -3.80
N LEU A 680 -42.90 5.56 -3.77
CA LEU A 680 -43.59 6.35 -4.79
C LEU A 680 -42.61 7.32 -5.44
N LEU A 681 -42.77 7.55 -6.73
CA LEU A 681 -42.01 8.58 -7.44
C LEU A 681 -42.72 9.92 -7.32
N VAL A 682 -42.10 10.90 -6.67
CA VAL A 682 -42.67 12.25 -6.53
C VAL A 682 -42.34 13.05 -7.78
N THR A 683 -43.38 13.52 -8.46
CA THR A 683 -43.26 14.21 -9.75
C THR A 683 -44.00 15.54 -9.74
N GLU A 684 -43.57 16.45 -10.61
CA GLU A 684 -44.24 17.71 -10.91
C GLU A 684 -44.46 17.83 -12.42
N SER A 685 -45.64 18.25 -12.83
CA SER A 685 -45.98 18.46 -14.25
C SER A 685 -45.63 19.88 -14.66
N MET A 686 -44.65 20.04 -15.55
CA MET A 686 -44.27 21.31 -16.16
C MET A 686 -44.72 21.36 -17.63
N GLY A 687 -46.02 21.56 -17.84
CA GLY A 687 -46.62 21.50 -19.18
C GLY A 687 -46.59 20.07 -19.74
N ILE A 688 -45.83 19.86 -20.82
CA ILE A 688 -45.67 18.53 -21.48
C ILE A 688 -44.59 17.69 -20.79
N LYS A 689 -43.71 18.29 -19.98
CA LYS A 689 -42.58 17.59 -19.34
C LYS A 689 -42.91 17.20 -17.91
N THR A 690 -42.64 15.94 -17.58
CA THR A 690 -42.64 15.46 -16.19
C THR A 690 -41.28 15.74 -15.57
N CYS A 691 -41.26 16.37 -14.40
CA CYS A 691 -40.06 16.54 -13.58
C CYS A 691 -40.12 15.56 -12.41
N VAL A 692 -39.02 14.86 -12.12
CA VAL A 692 -38.90 14.02 -10.92
C VAL A 692 -38.27 14.86 -9.82
N LEU A 693 -38.95 14.94 -8.67
CA LEU A 693 -38.50 15.70 -7.51
C LEU A 693 -37.81 14.84 -6.45
N GLY A 694 -38.18 13.56 -6.36
CA GLY A 694 -37.66 12.65 -5.34
C GLY A 694 -38.44 11.33 -5.26
N VAL A 695 -38.10 10.54 -4.25
CA VAL A 695 -38.72 9.24 -3.96
C VAL A 695 -39.32 9.30 -2.56
N PHE A 696 -40.60 9.01 -2.42
CA PHE A 696 -41.26 8.90 -1.12
C PHE A 696 -41.28 7.44 -0.66
N ASP A 697 -40.67 7.15 0.49
CA ASP A 697 -40.49 5.79 1.01
C ASP A 697 -40.69 5.72 2.53
N SER A 698 -40.45 4.54 3.11
CA SER A 698 -40.60 4.30 4.55
C SER A 698 -39.69 5.14 5.46
N SER A 699 -38.68 5.86 4.93
CA SER A 699 -37.79 6.71 5.73
C SER A 699 -38.53 7.86 6.41
N VAL A 700 -39.70 8.26 5.88
CA VAL A 700 -40.60 9.26 6.49
C VAL A 700 -41.05 8.88 7.90
N LEU A 701 -41.12 7.59 8.24
CA LEU A 701 -41.54 7.14 9.57
C LEU A 701 -40.64 7.73 10.67
N ARG A 702 -39.34 7.81 10.43
CA ARG A 702 -38.40 8.40 11.39
C ARG A 702 -38.66 9.90 11.60
N GLN A 703 -39.01 10.61 10.52
CA GLN A 703 -39.33 12.04 10.53
C GLN A 703 -40.69 12.32 11.21
N LEU A 704 -41.63 11.38 11.11
CA LEU A 704 -42.90 11.45 11.84
C LEU A 704 -42.70 11.17 13.34
N PHE A 705 -41.89 10.16 13.70
CA PHE A 705 -41.64 9.79 15.09
C PHE A 705 -40.84 10.85 15.87
N ASN A 706 -39.89 11.53 15.23
CA ASN A 706 -39.12 12.60 15.87
C ASN A 706 -39.80 13.98 15.79
N GLY A 707 -40.97 14.07 15.12
CA GLY A 707 -41.75 15.29 14.97
C GLY A 707 -41.19 16.31 13.98
N SER A 708 -40.23 15.95 13.12
CA SER A 708 -39.69 16.87 12.10
C SER A 708 -40.68 17.17 10.98
N VAL A 709 -41.66 16.29 10.75
CA VAL A 709 -42.77 16.50 9.80
C VAL A 709 -44.10 16.01 10.39
N LYS A 710 -45.22 16.48 9.83
CA LYS A 710 -46.58 16.10 10.21
C LYS A 710 -47.29 15.36 9.07
N PRO A 711 -48.28 14.50 9.34
CA PRO A 711 -49.04 13.81 8.29
C PRO A 711 -49.75 14.75 7.29
N THR A 712 -50.04 15.98 7.71
CA THR A 712 -50.67 17.03 6.88
C THR A 712 -49.69 17.79 6.00
N ASP A 713 -48.39 17.65 6.24
CA ASP A 713 -47.37 18.34 5.44
C ASP A 713 -47.29 17.72 4.05
N LEU A 714 -46.74 18.47 3.09
CA LEU A 714 -46.58 18.02 1.70
C LEU A 714 -45.50 16.93 1.59
N VAL A 715 -45.65 16.03 0.62
CA VAL A 715 -44.67 14.97 0.33
C VAL A 715 -43.26 15.50 0.06
N THR A 716 -43.15 16.71 -0.50
CA THR A 716 -41.89 17.38 -0.81
C THR A 716 -41.05 17.71 0.43
N ASN A 717 -41.66 17.79 1.61
CA ASN A 717 -40.99 18.05 2.88
C ASN A 717 -40.30 16.81 3.44
N ALA A 718 -40.67 15.61 2.98
CA ALA A 718 -40.19 14.34 3.55
C ALA A 718 -39.56 13.38 2.53
N MET A 719 -39.69 13.64 1.23
CA MET A 719 -39.16 12.77 0.17
C MET A 719 -37.64 12.63 0.20
N ASN A 720 -37.15 11.45 -0.17
CA ASN A 720 -35.75 11.17 -0.39
C ASN A 720 -35.30 11.77 -1.74
N ARG A 721 -34.28 12.61 -1.70
CA ARG A 721 -33.70 13.25 -2.90
C ARG A 721 -32.47 12.53 -3.44
N ASN A 722 -32.03 11.47 -2.76
CA ASN A 722 -30.89 10.65 -3.15
C ASN A 722 -31.35 9.54 -4.09
N TYR A 723 -31.38 9.87 -5.38
CA TYR A 723 -31.64 8.95 -6.47
C TYR A 723 -30.77 9.32 -7.67
N ARG A 724 -30.55 8.34 -8.56
CA ARG A 724 -29.80 8.57 -9.81
C ARG A 724 -30.70 8.40 -11.00
N GLN A 725 -30.40 9.11 -12.08
CA GLN A 725 -31.17 9.04 -13.31
C GLN A 725 -30.38 8.30 -14.39
N VAL A 726 -31.05 7.37 -15.07
CA VAL A 726 -30.50 6.60 -16.18
C VAL A 726 -31.46 6.73 -17.35
N VAL A 727 -30.96 7.14 -18.51
CA VAL A 727 -31.76 7.18 -19.75
C VAL A 727 -31.55 5.94 -20.61
N GLU A 728 -32.48 5.68 -21.53
CA GLU A 728 -32.55 4.52 -22.43
C GLU A 728 -31.24 4.14 -23.16
N LYS A 729 -30.39 5.13 -23.48
CA LYS A 729 -29.08 4.87 -24.12
C LYS A 729 -28.07 4.12 -23.26
N HIS A 730 -28.32 3.96 -21.96
CA HIS A 730 -27.42 3.26 -21.05
C HIS A 730 -27.82 1.79 -20.92
N GLY A 731 -26.83 0.92 -20.64
CA GLY A 731 -27.10 -0.49 -20.34
C GLY A 731 -27.55 -0.73 -18.89
N LEU A 732 -28.00 -1.96 -18.62
CA LEU A 732 -28.33 -2.43 -17.28
C LEU A 732 -27.16 -2.39 -16.29
N ASP A 733 -25.93 -2.45 -16.80
CA ASP A 733 -24.72 -2.29 -16.00
C ASP A 733 -24.70 -0.93 -15.28
N ARG A 734 -25.21 0.13 -15.94
CA ARG A 734 -25.32 1.47 -15.36
C ARG A 734 -26.32 1.48 -14.21
N VAL A 735 -27.48 0.86 -14.39
CA VAL A 735 -28.50 0.74 -13.32
C VAL A 735 -27.94 -0.01 -12.13
N SER A 736 -27.27 -1.15 -12.36
CA SER A 736 -26.63 -1.93 -11.29
C SER A 736 -25.56 -1.13 -10.52
N ARG A 737 -24.72 -0.38 -11.23
CA ARG A 737 -23.67 0.47 -10.62
C ARG A 737 -24.29 1.56 -9.76
N GLU A 738 -25.32 2.24 -10.24
CA GLU A 738 -25.98 3.31 -9.49
C GLU A 738 -26.69 2.77 -8.23
N LEU A 739 -27.34 1.60 -8.33
CA LEU A 739 -27.96 0.91 -7.18
C LEU A 739 -26.96 0.41 -6.12
N THR A 740 -25.65 0.41 -6.43
CA THR A 740 -24.60 0.13 -5.44
C THR A 740 -24.39 1.32 -4.51
N ASN A 741 -24.60 2.54 -5.00
CA ASN A 741 -24.41 3.78 -4.25
C ASN A 741 -25.72 4.31 -3.65
N GLU A 742 -26.80 4.26 -4.43
CA GLU A 742 -28.08 4.85 -4.06
C GLU A 742 -29.15 3.76 -3.88
N PRO A 743 -30.12 3.97 -2.98
CA PRO A 743 -31.23 3.04 -2.81
C PRO A 743 -32.17 2.98 -4.03
N TYR A 744 -32.18 4.05 -4.85
CA TYR A 744 -33.12 4.23 -5.95
C TYR A 744 -32.44 4.72 -7.23
N VAL A 745 -32.86 4.15 -8.35
CA VAL A 745 -32.54 4.61 -9.70
C VAL A 745 -33.83 4.90 -10.45
N VAL A 746 -33.90 6.07 -11.07
CA VAL A 746 -34.99 6.47 -11.96
C VAL A 746 -34.54 6.22 -13.40
N VAL A 747 -35.17 5.27 -14.05
CA VAL A 747 -34.92 4.93 -15.46
C VAL A 747 -35.92 5.70 -16.33
N TRP A 748 -35.42 6.44 -17.30
CA TRP A 748 -36.23 7.17 -18.28
C TRP A 748 -36.30 6.40 -19.59
N LEU A 749 -37.50 5.98 -19.96
CA LEU A 749 -37.82 5.30 -21.23
C LEU A 749 -38.92 6.10 -21.93
N ASN A 750 -38.71 6.48 -23.19
CA ASN A 750 -39.69 7.27 -23.97
C ASN A 750 -40.24 8.51 -23.20
N GLU A 751 -39.36 9.25 -22.52
CA GLU A 751 -39.71 10.42 -21.67
C GLU A 751 -40.54 10.12 -20.42
N ASP A 752 -40.81 8.84 -20.11
CA ASP A 752 -41.49 8.41 -18.91
C ASP A 752 -40.50 7.89 -17.84
N PRO A 753 -40.61 8.35 -16.58
CA PRO A 753 -39.73 7.89 -15.50
C PRO A 753 -40.30 6.67 -14.77
N TYR A 754 -39.43 5.68 -14.55
CA TYR A 754 -39.70 4.43 -13.84
C TYR A 754 -38.73 4.29 -12.66
N LEU A 755 -39.25 3.84 -11.52
CA LEU A 755 -38.48 3.66 -10.30
C LEU A 755 -37.96 2.22 -10.20
N VAL A 756 -36.64 2.07 -10.11
CA VAL A 756 -35.97 0.81 -9.83
C VAL A 756 -35.36 0.89 -8.44
N CYS A 757 -35.76 -0.03 -7.55
CA CYS A 757 -35.13 -0.17 -6.24
C CYS A 757 -34.13 -1.34 -6.23
N ARG A 758 -33.20 -1.30 -5.27
CA ARG A 758 -32.11 -2.28 -5.17
C ARG A 758 -32.63 -3.70 -4.96
N GLU A 759 -33.62 -3.88 -4.10
CA GLU A 759 -34.21 -5.18 -3.79
C GLU A 759 -34.88 -5.79 -5.02
N ASP A 760 -35.67 -4.99 -5.74
CA ASP A 760 -36.39 -5.44 -6.93
C ASP A 760 -35.40 -5.83 -8.05
N PHE A 761 -34.36 -5.03 -8.26
CA PHE A 761 -33.29 -5.35 -9.21
C PHE A 761 -32.55 -6.64 -8.83
N LEU A 762 -32.29 -6.87 -7.53
CA LEU A 762 -31.65 -8.10 -7.05
C LEU A 762 -32.55 -9.32 -7.24
N HIS A 763 -33.84 -9.23 -6.89
CA HIS A 763 -34.80 -10.30 -7.10
C HIS A 763 -34.93 -10.67 -8.58
N TRP A 764 -35.06 -9.65 -9.43
CA TRP A 764 -35.10 -9.79 -10.88
C TRP A 764 -33.84 -10.47 -11.42
N SER A 765 -32.66 -10.02 -10.99
CA SER A 765 -31.38 -10.58 -11.43
C SER A 765 -31.18 -12.04 -11.00
N LEU A 766 -31.62 -12.39 -9.78
CA LEU A 766 -31.54 -13.77 -9.28
C LEU A 766 -32.52 -14.71 -9.98
N ALA A 767 -33.72 -14.23 -10.33
CA ALA A 767 -34.75 -15.04 -11.00
C ALA A 767 -34.34 -15.53 -12.40
N ARG A 768 -33.33 -14.90 -13.01
CA ARG A 768 -32.85 -15.22 -14.37
C ARG A 768 -31.46 -15.87 -14.41
N GLN A 769 -30.83 -16.11 -13.25
CA GLN A 769 -29.57 -16.86 -13.14
C GLN A 769 -29.76 -18.38 -13.17
N SER A 770 -31.00 -18.88 -13.21
CA SER A 770 -31.35 -20.30 -13.25
C SER A 770 -31.25 -20.93 -14.63
#